data_AF-A0A6A4DQ12-F1
#
_entry.id   AF-A0A6A4DQ12-F1
#
_cell.length_a   1.000
_cell.length_b   1.000
_cell.length_c   1.000
_cell.angle_alpha   90.00
_cell.angle_beta   90.00
_cell.angle_gamma   90.00
#
_symmetry.space_group_name_H-M   'P 1'
#
loop_
_entity.id
_entity.type
_entity.pdbx_description
1 polymer ?
#
loop_
_entity_poly.entity_id
_entity_poly.type
_entity_poly.pdbx_seq_one_letter_code
_entity_poly.pdbx_strand_id
1 'polypeptide(L)'
;MRLGAAFAAISVAWSVASGATTSSYPTKSGIKNWVDPDTPDDRHTYTSSRGRPWDLVMSDEFNVANRSFRPGDDHMWTSLDKPDGVNGALEIYSHNMTSTKCDGDTCYFYIEVVDEPQTIKVYNMYTFPPGYQDAHFFYRAAMVQSWNKFCFQGGMLEVRAQLPGAVSDKSGNPDLALGKSGKVATNAYYPTWPGIWMMGNLGRAIFSASTNRMWPFSYNKCEPDVFNPENQRISACDDDPGYGMNPNQGRGAPEIDLLEGGGLAISSSLQIAPGMPADFRLFPADTTGPDATNPYCVYSYNCETKGANIIDVPSAYFEQARGHKSWYQGLRYASNNFCKPEGSAKQDFLTVNKSVTAGIKDNTCTAATCPASLDVNGDLGYIDGKGENHWGINTNGTCYPVMNSYMGAYLCDPDNTNTHCAKPRNASTPKSNTMSSFNYQMDAISSNWPVHLGAYVDYLVYQMEWVTGENGYVRWMLDGNPIFEVTTDAFSNVPQNSNKTNPVKVMLEEPMSLIFNVALSSSWGAKPPNAGSECRGDGTSDETNRICDEFPMYMKIDYIRLYQDLGDDLAADNYMQVGCDPASHPSKEWIEGHIDEYSDDDNPVKAVHGKAFCKSNDDCTIGGQVGKSSLKTGSCVKNRCVCSSTSWSGPRCTEAQSDTSEKSSSLSKRVYGPPMGLSMVVGSLAILISIGSVWLASLATAKETQKMMKAKDVERDARQREAKATQISTGDVDRGSSGINQPRDNYKQNFV
;
A
#
# COMPACT_ATOMS: atom_id res chain seq x y z
N MET A 1 70.06 28.83 6.09
CA MET A 1 69.24 28.60 7.29
C MET A 1 67.80 28.38 6.81
N ARG A 2 67.13 27.35 7.35
CA ARG A 2 65.93 26.68 6.84
C ARG A 2 64.62 27.51 6.90
N LEU A 3 63.58 26.91 6.30
CA LEU A 3 62.14 27.21 6.21
C LEU A 3 61.76 28.08 5.00
N GLY A 4 60.83 27.69 4.13
CA GLY A 4 59.92 26.54 4.10
C GLY A 4 58.79 26.89 3.14
N ALA A 5 58.70 26.18 2.02
CA ALA A 5 57.63 26.32 1.04
C ALA A 5 56.38 25.56 1.53
N ALA A 6 55.21 26.18 1.45
CA ALA A 6 53.92 25.51 1.59
C ALA A 6 53.09 25.78 0.35
N PHE A 7 52.97 24.75 -0.50
CA PHE A 7 52.01 24.65 -1.58
C PHE A 7 50.60 24.48 -0.98
N ALA A 8 49.64 25.28 -1.45
CA ALA A 8 48.23 25.07 -1.17
C ALA A 8 47.73 23.91 -2.05
N ALA A 9 47.34 22.80 -1.43
CA ALA A 9 46.62 21.72 -2.09
C ALA A 9 45.12 22.04 -2.08
N ILE A 10 44.53 22.24 -3.25
CA ILE A 10 43.07 22.26 -3.44
C ILE A 10 42.65 20.80 -3.63
N SER A 11 42.15 20.17 -2.57
CA SER A 11 41.45 18.88 -2.65
C SER A 11 40.01 19.13 -3.08
N VAL A 12 39.69 18.85 -4.34
CA VAL A 12 38.31 18.72 -4.82
C VAL A 12 37.81 17.36 -4.34
N ALA A 13 37.12 17.34 -3.20
CA ALA A 13 36.37 16.17 -2.77
C ALA A 13 35.13 16.05 -3.65
N TRP A 14 35.08 15.01 -4.49
CA TRP A 14 33.84 14.56 -5.10
C TRP A 14 32.96 14.01 -3.99
N SER A 15 31.93 14.78 -3.61
CA SER A 15 30.85 14.28 -2.76
C SER A 15 30.02 13.30 -3.59
N VAL A 16 30.27 12.01 -3.39
CA VAL A 16 29.27 10.97 -3.68
C VAL A 16 28.06 11.31 -2.83
N ALA A 17 26.90 11.52 -3.46
CA ALA A 17 25.64 11.68 -2.75
C ALA A 17 25.31 10.35 -2.05
N SER A 18 25.78 10.19 -0.82
CA SER A 18 25.30 9.16 0.08
C SER A 18 23.85 9.50 0.42
N GLY A 19 22.91 8.66 -0.01
CA GLY A 19 21.49 8.78 0.30
C GLY A 19 21.26 9.07 1.78
N ALA A 20 20.44 10.07 2.07
CA ALA A 20 20.18 10.54 3.42
C ALA A 20 19.38 9.49 4.19
N THR A 21 20.08 8.61 4.91
CA THR A 21 19.48 7.66 5.84
C THR A 21 19.07 8.39 7.12
N THR A 22 17.76 8.51 7.36
CA THR A 22 17.22 8.95 8.64
C THR A 22 17.65 7.97 9.73
N SER A 23 18.50 8.40 10.65
CA SER A 23 18.94 7.56 11.76
C SER A 23 17.83 7.47 12.81
N SER A 24 17.28 6.26 13.00
CA SER A 24 16.31 5.96 14.06
C SER A 24 17.03 5.43 15.30
N TYR A 25 16.59 5.86 16.49
CA TYR A 25 17.16 5.47 17.77
C TYR A 25 16.09 4.79 18.65
N PRO A 26 16.47 3.87 19.55
CA PRO A 26 15.52 3.30 20.49
C PRO A 26 15.03 4.36 21.49
N THR A 27 13.79 4.20 21.95
CA THR A 27 13.25 5.01 23.07
C THR A 27 13.98 4.70 24.37
N LYS A 28 13.89 5.61 25.35
CA LYS A 28 14.45 5.39 26.68
C LYS A 28 13.70 4.35 27.49
N SER A 29 12.39 4.22 27.30
CA SER A 29 11.59 3.18 27.96
C SER A 29 11.73 1.79 27.33
N GLY A 30 12.22 1.71 26.08
CA GLY A 30 12.34 0.46 25.34
C GLY A 30 11.11 0.12 24.49
N ILE A 31 10.04 0.90 24.57
CA ILE A 31 8.88 0.75 23.66
C ILE A 31 9.29 1.04 22.21
N LYS A 32 8.84 0.22 21.27
CA LYS A 32 9.12 0.40 19.84
C LYS A 32 8.32 1.58 19.27
N ASN A 33 8.81 2.11 18.13
CA ASN A 33 8.28 3.34 17.53
C ASN A 33 6.77 3.29 17.21
N TRP A 34 6.25 2.13 16.83
CA TRP A 34 4.86 1.96 16.36
C TRP A 34 3.98 1.09 17.28
N VAL A 35 4.48 0.73 18.46
CA VAL A 35 3.73 -0.08 19.44
C VAL A 35 2.94 0.83 20.36
N ASP A 36 1.65 0.58 20.50
CA ASP A 36 0.77 1.24 21.47
C ASP A 36 1.17 0.84 22.91
N PRO A 37 1.45 1.79 23.83
CA PRO A 37 1.79 1.48 25.22
C PRO A 37 0.68 0.76 25.99
N ASP A 38 -0.55 0.73 25.50
CA ASP A 38 -1.67 -0.02 26.09
C ASP A 38 -1.76 -1.47 25.60
N THR A 39 -0.88 -1.89 24.68
CA THR A 39 -0.80 -3.30 24.25
C THR A 39 -0.45 -4.19 25.45
N PRO A 40 -1.20 -5.28 25.70
CA PRO A 40 -0.91 -6.18 26.82
C PRO A 40 0.46 -6.86 26.73
N ASP A 41 1.12 -7.07 27.86
CA ASP A 41 2.48 -7.64 27.93
C ASP A 41 2.57 -9.04 27.30
N ASP A 42 1.52 -9.86 27.43
CA ASP A 42 1.43 -11.21 26.85
C ASP A 42 1.17 -11.23 25.34
N ARG A 43 1.01 -10.05 24.72
CA ARG A 43 0.82 -9.86 23.27
C ARG A 43 2.04 -9.27 22.57
N HIS A 44 3.21 -9.24 23.23
CA HIS A 44 4.44 -8.73 22.63
C HIS A 44 5.20 -9.75 21.77
N THR A 45 4.80 -11.02 21.81
CA THR A 45 5.40 -12.10 21.04
C THR A 45 4.35 -12.99 20.42
N TYR A 46 4.62 -13.50 19.22
CA TYR A 46 3.81 -14.47 18.51
C TYR A 46 4.69 -15.64 18.07
N THR A 47 4.13 -16.85 17.97
CA THR A 47 4.83 -17.99 17.35
C THR A 47 4.18 -18.28 16.02
N SER A 48 4.94 -18.18 14.94
CA SER A 48 4.42 -18.40 13.59
C SER A 48 3.93 -19.83 13.38
N SER A 49 3.14 -20.03 12.32
CA SER A 49 2.69 -21.34 11.87
C SER A 49 3.85 -22.29 11.52
N ARG A 50 5.07 -21.75 11.34
CA ARG A 50 6.31 -22.50 11.13
C ARG A 50 7.19 -22.62 12.39
N GLY A 51 6.70 -22.11 13.53
CA GLY A 51 7.32 -22.29 14.85
C GLY A 51 8.37 -21.26 15.23
N ARG A 52 8.57 -20.20 14.43
CA ARG A 52 9.53 -19.14 14.75
C ARG A 52 8.90 -18.08 15.65
N PRO A 53 9.61 -17.57 16.68
CA PRO A 53 9.12 -16.49 17.52
C PRO A 53 9.26 -15.15 16.80
N TRP A 54 8.16 -14.40 16.70
CA TRP A 54 8.09 -13.07 16.11
C TRP A 54 7.74 -12.04 17.17
N ASP A 55 8.38 -10.88 17.10
CA ASP A 55 8.17 -9.78 18.04
C ASP A 55 7.12 -8.81 17.52
N LEU A 56 6.28 -8.28 18.41
CA LEU A 56 5.38 -7.19 18.10
C LEU A 56 6.20 -5.96 17.65
N VAL A 57 5.90 -5.42 16.48
CA VAL A 57 6.59 -4.24 15.90
C VAL A 57 5.66 -3.04 15.72
N MET A 58 4.35 -3.28 15.63
CA MET A 58 3.32 -2.24 15.57
C MET A 58 2.04 -2.72 16.25
N SER A 59 1.35 -1.80 16.92
CA SER A 59 0.00 -2.02 17.41
C SER A 59 -0.77 -0.71 17.53
N ASP A 60 -2.09 -0.80 17.41
CA ASP A 60 -3.03 0.24 17.81
C ASP A 60 -4.22 -0.44 18.48
N GLU A 61 -4.43 -0.13 19.77
CA GLU A 61 -5.49 -0.74 20.58
C GLU A 61 -6.76 0.13 20.60
N PHE A 62 -6.74 1.28 19.90
CA PHE A 62 -7.87 2.21 19.78
C PHE A 62 -8.54 2.65 21.11
N ASN A 63 -7.81 2.56 22.23
CA ASN A 63 -8.28 2.84 23.59
C ASN A 63 -8.48 4.34 23.94
N VAL A 64 -8.46 5.22 22.95
CA VAL A 64 -8.66 6.67 23.13
C VAL A 64 -9.81 7.11 22.25
N ALA A 65 -10.92 7.53 22.87
CA ALA A 65 -12.11 8.01 22.17
C ALA A 65 -11.88 9.31 21.39
N ASN A 66 -12.71 9.54 20.38
CA ASN A 66 -12.81 10.76 19.59
C ASN A 66 -11.51 11.16 18.87
N ARG A 67 -10.69 10.18 18.46
CA ARG A 67 -9.53 10.44 17.59
C ARG A 67 -9.98 11.03 16.25
N SER A 68 -9.21 12.00 15.76
CA SER A 68 -9.29 12.50 14.39
C SER A 68 -8.24 11.79 13.55
N PHE A 69 -8.66 11.35 12.37
CA PHE A 69 -7.78 10.73 11.37
C PHE A 69 -7.54 11.64 10.17
N ARG A 70 -7.91 12.92 10.23
CA ARG A 70 -7.64 13.88 9.15
C ARG A 70 -6.14 13.98 8.84
N PRO A 71 -5.76 14.41 7.63
CA PRO A 71 -4.36 14.60 7.26
C PRO A 71 -3.57 15.40 8.30
N GLY A 72 -2.57 14.74 8.88
CA GLY A 72 -1.69 15.30 9.90
C GLY A 72 -2.13 15.10 11.35
N ASP A 73 -3.34 14.63 11.63
CA ASP A 73 -3.87 14.54 13.01
C ASP A 73 -3.39 13.33 13.79
N ASP A 74 -3.23 12.18 13.13
CA ASP A 74 -2.73 10.94 13.72
C ASP A 74 -1.35 10.55 13.16
N HIS A 75 -0.50 9.98 14.04
CA HIS A 75 0.85 9.54 13.72
C HIS A 75 0.92 8.40 12.70
N MET A 76 -0.11 7.56 12.64
CA MET A 76 -0.09 6.32 11.86
C MET A 76 -1.14 6.35 10.76
N TRP A 77 -2.36 6.78 11.09
CA TRP A 77 -3.51 6.67 10.21
C TRP A 77 -3.86 8.01 9.53
N THR A 78 -4.43 7.93 8.33
CA THR A 78 -4.98 9.07 7.59
C THR A 78 -6.27 8.65 6.90
N SER A 79 -7.41 9.27 7.24
CA SER A 79 -8.65 9.13 6.50
C SER A 79 -8.62 9.94 5.21
N LEU A 80 -9.46 9.56 4.25
CA LEU A 80 -9.61 10.28 2.98
C LEU A 80 -10.99 10.96 2.86
N ASP A 81 -11.04 12.00 2.03
CA ASP A 81 -12.25 12.69 1.57
C ASP A 81 -12.26 12.69 0.04
N LYS A 82 -12.84 11.66 -0.54
CA LYS A 82 -12.77 11.38 -1.98
C LYS A 82 -13.85 10.38 -2.39
N PRO A 83 -14.52 10.57 -3.55
CA PRO A 83 -15.34 9.51 -4.13
C PRO A 83 -14.50 8.32 -4.57
N ASP A 84 -15.07 7.12 -4.47
CA ASP A 84 -14.49 5.96 -5.14
C ASP A 84 -14.95 5.94 -6.60
N GLY A 85 -14.00 5.84 -7.53
CA GLY A 85 -14.26 5.90 -8.96
C GLY A 85 -14.44 4.55 -9.62
N VAL A 86 -14.01 3.47 -8.98
CA VAL A 86 -13.89 2.16 -9.62
C VAL A 86 -15.03 1.22 -9.22
N ASN A 87 -15.15 0.08 -9.90
CA ASN A 87 -16.03 -1.03 -9.52
C ASN A 87 -17.52 -0.67 -9.35
N GLY A 88 -18.00 0.41 -9.96
CA GLY A 88 -19.39 0.86 -9.82
C GLY A 88 -19.75 1.23 -8.39
N ALA A 89 -18.79 1.84 -7.67
CA ALA A 89 -18.94 2.34 -6.33
C ALA A 89 -20.11 3.33 -6.18
N LEU A 90 -20.72 3.34 -5.00
CA LEU A 90 -21.94 4.08 -4.69
C LEU A 90 -21.75 5.05 -3.53
N GLU A 91 -20.56 5.07 -2.93
CA GLU A 91 -20.20 5.86 -1.77
C GLU A 91 -19.15 6.95 -2.05
N ILE A 92 -19.19 7.98 -1.21
CA ILE A 92 -18.09 8.94 -1.06
C ILE A 92 -17.40 8.67 0.28
N TYR A 93 -16.08 8.50 0.26
CA TYR A 93 -15.30 8.46 1.50
C TYR A 93 -15.18 9.85 2.09
N SER A 94 -15.36 9.97 3.39
CA SER A 94 -15.27 11.24 4.09
C SER A 94 -14.56 11.11 5.44
N HIS A 95 -13.78 12.14 5.80
CA HIS A 95 -13.02 12.14 7.05
C HIS A 95 -13.89 11.99 8.31
N ASN A 96 -15.14 12.45 8.29
CA ASN A 96 -16.03 12.44 9.45
C ASN A 96 -16.88 11.17 9.58
N MET A 97 -16.72 10.20 8.68
CA MET A 97 -17.37 8.87 8.76
C MET A 97 -16.50 7.86 9.52
N THR A 98 -15.52 8.35 10.29
CA THR A 98 -14.66 7.51 11.09
C THR A 98 -14.16 8.24 12.33
N SER A 99 -14.09 7.51 13.44
CA SER A 99 -13.43 7.96 14.67
C SER A 99 -13.18 6.74 15.56
N THR A 100 -12.94 6.99 16.84
CA THR A 100 -12.89 5.99 17.90
C THR A 100 -13.96 6.30 18.93
N LYS A 101 -14.58 5.27 19.48
CA LYS A 101 -15.65 5.39 20.48
C LYS A 101 -15.43 4.38 21.59
N CYS A 102 -15.89 4.70 22.80
CA CYS A 102 -15.93 3.75 23.90
C CYS A 102 -17.37 3.47 24.31
N ASP A 103 -17.72 2.19 24.37
CA ASP A 103 -18.98 1.68 24.89
C ASP A 103 -18.68 0.98 26.22
N GLY A 104 -18.89 1.69 27.34
CA GLY A 104 -18.41 1.25 28.66
C GLY A 104 -16.88 1.31 28.73
N ASP A 105 -16.25 0.20 29.11
CA ASP A 105 -14.80 0.08 29.23
C ASP A 105 -14.11 -0.39 27.92
N THR A 106 -14.90 -0.70 26.88
CA THR A 106 -14.37 -1.15 25.59
C THR A 106 -14.36 -0.01 24.58
N CYS A 107 -13.18 0.33 24.08
CA CYS A 107 -13.01 1.30 23.02
C CYS A 107 -12.71 0.60 21.70
N TYR A 108 -13.09 1.21 20.59
CA TYR A 108 -12.87 0.67 19.25
C TYR A 108 -12.81 1.79 18.23
N PHE A 109 -12.10 1.53 17.13
CA PHE A 109 -12.21 2.30 15.90
C PHE A 109 -13.48 1.93 15.15
N TYR A 110 -14.12 2.90 14.49
CA TYR A 110 -15.25 2.62 13.61
C TYR A 110 -15.15 3.31 12.26
N ILE A 111 -15.72 2.64 11.26
CA ILE A 111 -16.21 3.27 10.03
C ILE A 111 -17.73 3.24 10.09
N GLU A 112 -18.32 4.41 9.92
CA GLU A 112 -19.76 4.62 9.81
C GLU A 112 -20.16 4.67 8.34
N VAL A 113 -21.25 4.01 8.00
CA VAL A 113 -21.86 4.05 6.67
C VAL A 113 -23.26 4.62 6.81
N VAL A 114 -23.62 5.61 5.97
CA VAL A 114 -24.94 6.25 5.95
C VAL A 114 -25.50 6.31 4.54
N ASP A 115 -26.83 6.28 4.41
CA ASP A 115 -27.57 6.50 3.17
C ASP A 115 -27.81 8.01 2.94
N GLU A 116 -26.75 8.73 2.56
CA GLU A 116 -26.80 10.17 2.26
C GLU A 116 -26.52 10.42 0.77
N PRO A 117 -27.56 10.64 -0.06
CA PRO A 117 -27.39 10.90 -1.48
C PRO A 117 -26.64 12.20 -1.76
N GLN A 118 -25.65 12.12 -2.64
CA GLN A 118 -24.84 13.25 -3.07
C GLN A 118 -24.63 13.22 -4.58
N THR A 119 -24.55 14.40 -5.19
CA THR A 119 -24.18 14.55 -6.59
C THR A 119 -22.96 15.46 -6.68
N ILE A 120 -21.90 14.95 -7.30
CA ILE A 120 -20.65 15.68 -7.48
C ILE A 120 -20.29 15.76 -8.96
N LYS A 121 -19.53 16.79 -9.33
CA LYS A 121 -18.99 16.92 -10.69
C LYS A 121 -17.61 16.27 -10.76
N VAL A 122 -17.47 15.31 -11.65
CA VAL A 122 -16.23 14.54 -11.83
C VAL A 122 -15.73 14.67 -13.26
N TYR A 123 -14.41 14.72 -13.45
CA TYR A 123 -13.80 14.70 -14.77
C TYR A 123 -13.60 13.25 -15.23
N ASN A 124 -14.27 12.86 -16.31
CA ASN A 124 -14.16 11.52 -16.87
C ASN A 124 -13.24 11.53 -18.10
N MET A 125 -12.09 10.87 -17.99
CA MET A 125 -11.13 10.75 -19.09
C MET A 125 -11.50 9.66 -20.12
N TYR A 126 -12.42 8.77 -19.76
CA TYR A 126 -12.86 7.64 -20.57
C TYR A 126 -14.07 7.97 -21.48
N THR A 127 -14.55 9.22 -21.46
CA THR A 127 -15.55 9.71 -22.42
C THR A 127 -14.88 10.32 -23.66
N PHE A 128 -15.62 10.38 -24.78
CA PHE A 128 -15.13 10.97 -26.03
C PHE A 128 -16.06 12.09 -26.51
N PRO A 129 -15.68 13.38 -26.35
CA PRO A 129 -14.42 13.85 -25.72
C PRO A 129 -14.40 13.68 -24.18
N PRO A 130 -13.22 13.66 -23.56
CA PRO A 130 -13.07 13.75 -22.11
C PRO A 130 -13.74 15.01 -21.55
N GLY A 131 -14.42 14.90 -20.41
CA GLY A 131 -15.16 16.04 -19.88
C GLY A 131 -15.75 15.83 -18.49
N TYR A 132 -16.30 16.91 -17.94
CA TYR A 132 -17.00 16.87 -16.67
C TYR A 132 -18.41 16.28 -16.84
N GLN A 133 -18.79 15.40 -15.92
CA GLN A 133 -20.13 14.87 -15.80
C GLN A 133 -20.60 14.87 -14.34
N ASP A 134 -21.91 14.87 -14.14
CA ASP A 134 -22.50 14.67 -12.81
C ASP A 134 -22.41 13.17 -12.48
N ALA A 135 -21.90 12.85 -11.29
CA ALA A 135 -21.85 11.51 -10.74
C ALA A 135 -22.71 11.47 -9.46
N HIS A 136 -23.56 10.44 -9.36
CA HIS A 136 -24.49 10.26 -8.27
C HIS A 136 -23.99 9.16 -7.34
N PHE A 137 -23.84 9.52 -6.06
CA PHE A 137 -23.50 8.62 -4.97
C PHE A 137 -24.68 8.60 -4.01
N PHE A 138 -24.96 7.45 -3.42
CA PHE A 138 -26.13 7.25 -2.56
C PHE A 138 -25.76 7.05 -1.09
N TYR A 139 -24.46 6.88 -0.83
CA TYR A 139 -23.93 6.55 0.48
C TYR A 139 -22.70 7.39 0.82
N ARG A 140 -22.38 7.46 2.11
CA ARG A 140 -21.10 7.95 2.59
C ARG A 140 -20.48 6.91 3.52
N ALA A 141 -19.17 6.81 3.47
CA ALA A 141 -18.37 5.89 4.28
C ALA A 141 -16.99 6.50 4.57
N ALA A 142 -16.04 5.70 5.04
CA ALA A 142 -14.65 6.13 5.21
C ALA A 142 -13.66 5.10 4.67
N MET A 143 -12.53 5.61 4.19
CA MET A 143 -11.30 4.87 3.93
C MET A 143 -10.19 5.50 4.76
N VAL A 144 -9.38 4.67 5.42
CA VAL A 144 -8.25 5.08 6.24
C VAL A 144 -7.02 4.29 5.85
N GLN A 145 -5.88 4.96 5.75
CA GLN A 145 -4.64 4.40 5.23
C GLN A 145 -3.46 4.74 6.15
N SER A 146 -2.50 3.83 6.26
CA SER A 146 -1.16 4.12 6.82
C SER A 146 -0.15 4.61 5.78
N TRP A 147 -0.61 4.85 4.55
CA TRP A 147 0.20 5.12 3.36
C TRP A 147 1.34 6.10 3.63
N ASN A 148 2.56 5.67 3.28
CA ASN A 148 3.83 6.37 3.45
C ASN A 148 4.12 6.95 4.85
N LYS A 149 3.38 6.54 5.88
CA LYS A 149 3.65 6.80 7.31
C LYS A 149 4.19 5.54 7.97
N PHE A 150 3.44 4.46 7.85
CA PHE A 150 3.81 3.14 8.35
C PHE A 150 3.61 2.13 7.23
N CYS A 151 4.70 1.44 6.88
CA CYS A 151 4.70 0.35 5.94
C CYS A 151 5.56 -0.78 6.49
N PHE A 152 5.38 -1.96 5.95
CA PHE A 152 6.17 -3.13 6.31
C PHE A 152 6.27 -4.11 5.15
N GLN A 153 7.32 -4.91 5.17
CA GLN A 153 7.48 -6.09 4.33
C GLN A 153 7.39 -7.30 5.23
N GLY A 154 6.51 -8.26 4.94
CA GLY A 154 6.36 -9.48 5.73
C GLY A 154 5.91 -9.28 7.19
N GLY A 155 5.44 -10.35 7.81
CA GLY A 155 5.02 -10.38 9.20
C GLY A 155 3.68 -11.06 9.39
N MET A 156 3.22 -11.11 10.64
CA MET A 156 1.89 -11.58 11.01
C MET A 156 1.04 -10.38 11.37
N LEU A 157 0.01 -10.10 10.58
CA LEU A 157 -1.00 -9.09 10.84
C LEU A 157 -2.19 -9.75 11.53
N GLU A 158 -2.56 -9.25 12.71
CA GLU A 158 -3.74 -9.66 13.47
C GLU A 158 -4.67 -8.46 13.63
N VAL A 159 -5.92 -8.61 13.21
CA VAL A 159 -6.94 -7.58 13.33
C VAL A 159 -8.19 -8.17 13.96
N ARG A 160 -8.64 -7.56 15.06
CA ARG A 160 -9.90 -7.96 15.70
C ARG A 160 -11.01 -7.00 15.26
N ALA A 161 -11.94 -7.49 14.45
CA ALA A 161 -12.96 -6.66 13.80
C ALA A 161 -14.36 -7.28 13.81
N GLN A 162 -15.37 -6.41 13.76
CA GLN A 162 -16.78 -6.74 13.55
C GLN A 162 -17.25 -6.05 12.26
N LEU A 163 -17.93 -6.81 11.40
CA LEU A 163 -18.41 -6.33 10.11
C LEU A 163 -19.80 -5.66 10.21
N PRO A 164 -20.08 -4.66 9.35
CA PRO A 164 -21.37 -3.97 9.29
C PRO A 164 -22.51 -4.88 8.77
N GLY A 165 -23.69 -4.76 9.37
CA GLY A 165 -24.90 -5.45 8.91
C GLY A 165 -26.18 -5.00 9.63
N ALA A 166 -27.32 -5.25 9.01
CA ALA A 166 -28.67 -5.05 9.54
C ALA A 166 -29.03 -6.18 10.52
N VAL A 167 -28.52 -6.10 11.75
CA VAL A 167 -28.55 -7.19 12.74
C VAL A 167 -29.36 -6.87 13.99
N SER A 168 -30.09 -5.76 14.04
CA SER A 168 -31.04 -5.52 15.14
C SER A 168 -32.30 -6.41 15.02
N ASP A 169 -33.02 -6.60 16.13
CA ASP A 169 -34.32 -7.31 16.12
C ASP A 169 -35.34 -6.65 15.17
N LYS A 170 -35.24 -5.33 14.94
CA LYS A 170 -36.17 -4.56 14.09
C LYS A 170 -35.90 -4.77 12.60
N SER A 171 -34.67 -5.11 12.23
CA SER A 171 -34.33 -5.40 10.84
C SER A 171 -35.16 -6.59 10.34
N GLY A 172 -35.52 -7.53 11.22
CA GLY A 172 -36.20 -8.78 10.87
C GLY A 172 -35.29 -9.73 10.08
N ASN A 173 -33.97 -9.60 10.26
CA ASN A 173 -32.98 -10.46 9.64
C ASN A 173 -33.20 -11.93 10.05
N PRO A 174 -33.51 -12.83 9.11
CA PRO A 174 -33.80 -14.23 9.41
C PRO A 174 -32.56 -15.00 9.91
N ASP A 175 -31.35 -14.54 9.57
CA ASP A 175 -30.12 -15.22 9.96
C ASP A 175 -29.88 -15.16 11.47
N LEU A 176 -30.46 -14.19 12.19
CA LEU A 176 -30.35 -14.07 13.65
C LEU A 176 -30.75 -15.36 14.37
N ALA A 177 -31.71 -16.12 13.81
CA ALA A 177 -32.16 -17.39 14.35
C ALA A 177 -31.15 -18.54 14.18
N LEU A 178 -30.16 -18.40 13.29
CA LEU A 178 -29.13 -19.40 13.03
C LEU A 178 -28.06 -19.44 14.14
N GLY A 179 -27.96 -18.38 14.94
CA GLY A 179 -26.95 -18.19 15.97
C GLY A 179 -25.57 -17.85 15.40
N LYS A 180 -24.60 -17.51 16.26
CA LYS A 180 -23.27 -17.02 15.85
C LYS A 180 -22.56 -17.94 14.86
N SER A 181 -22.60 -19.25 15.06
CA SER A 181 -21.98 -20.25 14.16
C SER A 181 -22.84 -20.61 12.95
N GLY A 182 -24.03 -20.02 12.80
CA GLY A 182 -24.88 -20.23 11.64
C GLY A 182 -24.28 -19.59 10.41
N LYS A 183 -24.16 -20.36 9.30
CA LYS A 183 -23.74 -19.83 8.01
C LYS A 183 -24.78 -18.81 7.51
N VAL A 184 -24.33 -17.61 7.15
CA VAL A 184 -25.19 -16.57 6.60
C VAL A 184 -25.87 -17.09 5.33
N ALA A 185 -27.19 -16.90 5.22
CA ALA A 185 -28.00 -17.48 4.15
C ALA A 185 -28.55 -16.44 3.16
N THR A 186 -28.56 -15.15 3.50
CA THR A 186 -29.07 -14.07 2.65
C THR A 186 -28.13 -12.88 2.58
N ASN A 187 -27.99 -12.28 1.39
CA ASN A 187 -27.19 -11.06 1.20
C ASN A 187 -27.91 -9.79 1.66
N ALA A 188 -29.25 -9.78 1.68
CA ALA A 188 -30.03 -8.56 1.78
C ALA A 188 -29.72 -7.72 3.04
N TYR A 189 -29.38 -8.40 4.14
CA TYR A 189 -29.15 -7.78 5.44
C TYR A 189 -27.68 -7.38 5.68
N TYR A 190 -26.79 -7.57 4.71
CA TYR A 190 -25.37 -7.20 4.80
C TYR A 190 -24.97 -6.42 3.54
N PRO A 191 -25.51 -5.19 3.37
CA PRO A 191 -25.51 -4.49 2.08
C PRO A 191 -24.17 -3.82 1.71
N THR A 192 -23.13 -4.00 2.51
CA THR A 192 -21.86 -3.29 2.37
C THR A 192 -20.69 -4.25 2.12
N TRP A 193 -19.58 -3.70 1.68
CA TRP A 193 -18.35 -4.42 1.34
C TRP A 193 -17.19 -3.90 2.20
N PRO A 194 -17.01 -4.44 3.42
CA PRO A 194 -15.89 -4.07 4.28
C PRO A 194 -14.56 -4.64 3.73
N GLY A 195 -13.50 -3.86 3.87
CA GLY A 195 -12.15 -4.23 3.47
C GLY A 195 -11.13 -3.94 4.58
N ILE A 196 -10.22 -4.88 4.80
CA ILE A 196 -8.94 -4.71 5.50
C ILE A 196 -7.88 -5.34 4.62
N TRP A 197 -6.99 -4.52 4.08
CA TRP A 197 -6.11 -4.93 3.00
C TRP A 197 -4.86 -4.06 2.97
N MET A 198 -3.89 -4.44 2.16
CA MET A 198 -2.62 -3.76 2.05
C MET A 198 -2.27 -3.52 0.59
N MET A 199 -1.59 -2.41 0.32
CA MET A 199 -1.08 -2.06 -1.01
C MET A 199 0.39 -1.65 -0.93
N GLY A 200 1.19 -2.09 -1.91
CA GLY A 200 2.57 -1.65 -2.07
C GLY A 200 2.69 -0.11 -2.13
N ASN A 201 3.65 0.44 -1.39
CA ASN A 201 3.74 1.87 -1.08
C ASN A 201 3.91 2.79 -2.31
N LEU A 202 4.35 2.24 -3.44
CA LEU A 202 4.47 2.95 -4.72
C LEU A 202 3.12 3.37 -5.31
N GLY A 203 2.01 2.77 -4.87
CA GLY A 203 0.65 3.21 -5.17
C GLY A 203 -0.02 3.77 -3.93
N ARG A 204 -0.92 4.74 -4.11
CA ARG A 204 -1.87 5.16 -3.08
C ARG A 204 -3.27 4.85 -3.57
N ALA A 205 -3.99 4.00 -2.84
CA ALA A 205 -5.34 3.60 -3.21
C ALA A 205 -6.24 4.81 -3.44
N ILE A 206 -7.12 4.70 -4.44
CA ILE A 206 -8.00 5.75 -5.00
C ILE A 206 -7.31 6.97 -5.62
N PHE A 207 -5.98 6.96 -5.77
CA PHE A 207 -5.22 7.93 -6.57
C PHE A 207 -4.73 7.30 -7.87
N SER A 208 -5.60 7.28 -8.89
CA SER A 208 -5.36 6.58 -10.16
C SER A 208 -4.05 6.97 -10.86
N ALA A 209 -3.60 8.22 -10.71
CA ALA A 209 -2.31 8.66 -11.27
C ALA A 209 -1.12 7.87 -10.69
N SER A 210 -1.16 7.57 -9.39
CA SER A 210 -0.11 6.77 -8.72
C SER A 210 -0.23 5.27 -8.98
N THR A 211 -1.43 4.75 -9.24
CA THR A 211 -1.66 3.31 -9.41
C THR A 211 -1.59 2.86 -10.87
N ASN A 212 -1.77 3.76 -11.84
CA ASN A 212 -1.67 3.45 -13.26
C ASN A 212 -0.32 2.84 -13.63
N ARG A 213 -0.35 1.63 -14.23
CA ARG A 213 0.82 0.82 -14.59
C ARG A 213 1.73 0.45 -13.40
N MET A 214 1.22 0.59 -12.18
CA MET A 214 1.93 0.29 -10.93
C MET A 214 1.19 -0.82 -10.18
N TRP A 215 -0.12 -0.66 -10.01
CA TRP A 215 -0.98 -1.68 -9.44
C TRP A 215 -1.44 -2.69 -10.50
N PRO A 216 -1.52 -3.99 -10.22
CA PRO A 216 -1.00 -4.68 -9.04
C PRO A 216 0.33 -5.42 -9.36
N PHE A 217 1.32 -4.77 -9.95
CA PHE A 217 2.52 -5.48 -10.46
C PHE A 217 3.31 -6.19 -9.36
N SER A 218 3.62 -7.47 -9.61
CA SER A 218 4.56 -8.32 -8.86
C SER A 218 5.48 -9.04 -9.83
N TYR A 219 6.19 -8.27 -10.66
CA TYR A 219 6.97 -8.78 -11.79
C TYR A 219 8.32 -8.08 -11.90
N ASN A 220 9.38 -8.90 -11.95
CA ASN A 220 10.77 -8.44 -11.89
C ASN A 220 11.64 -9.16 -12.94
N LYS A 221 11.22 -9.12 -14.21
CA LYS A 221 11.97 -9.72 -15.32
C LYS A 221 11.95 -8.85 -16.58
N CYS A 222 13.07 -8.82 -17.29
CA CYS A 222 13.15 -8.20 -18.61
C CYS A 222 13.01 -9.26 -19.72
N GLU A 223 11.76 -9.52 -20.12
CA GLU A 223 11.41 -10.54 -21.12
C GLU A 223 10.39 -9.95 -22.12
N PRO A 224 10.80 -9.03 -23.02
CA PRO A 224 9.88 -8.27 -23.87
C PRO A 224 9.04 -9.13 -24.84
N ASP A 225 9.51 -10.33 -25.15
CA ASP A 225 8.77 -11.31 -25.96
C ASP A 225 7.61 -11.98 -25.20
N VAL A 226 7.65 -11.94 -23.85
CA VAL A 226 6.64 -12.54 -22.96
C VAL A 226 5.69 -11.47 -22.42
N PHE A 227 6.21 -10.31 -22.03
CA PHE A 227 5.44 -9.20 -21.51
C PHE A 227 6.01 -7.87 -21.98
N ASN A 228 5.16 -7.01 -22.56
CA ASN A 228 5.60 -5.68 -23.00
C ASN A 228 6.01 -4.82 -21.77
N PRO A 229 7.31 -4.47 -21.63
CA PRO A 229 7.78 -3.72 -20.48
C PRO A 229 7.19 -2.31 -20.39
N GLU A 230 6.69 -1.73 -21.49
CA GLU A 230 6.01 -0.43 -21.47
C GLU A 230 4.67 -0.45 -20.72
N ASN A 231 4.15 -1.61 -20.33
CA ASN A 231 2.94 -1.70 -19.52
C ASN A 231 3.20 -1.61 -18.01
N GLN A 232 4.44 -1.84 -17.57
CA GLN A 232 4.87 -1.65 -16.18
C GLN A 232 5.60 -0.31 -16.08
N ARG A 233 5.30 0.50 -15.07
CA ARG A 233 5.90 1.85 -14.97
C ARG A 233 7.37 1.82 -14.54
N ILE A 234 7.72 0.90 -13.64
CA ILE A 234 9.09 0.64 -13.21
C ILE A 234 9.42 -0.79 -13.62
N SER A 235 10.13 -0.93 -14.74
CA SER A 235 10.38 -2.23 -15.39
C SER A 235 11.80 -2.71 -15.12
N ALA A 236 11.97 -4.03 -15.01
CA ALA A 236 13.30 -4.65 -14.90
C ALA A 236 14.15 -4.48 -16.18
N CYS A 237 13.59 -4.00 -17.29
CA CYS A 237 14.34 -3.66 -18.49
C CYS A 237 15.04 -2.30 -18.43
N ASP A 238 14.81 -1.51 -17.38
CA ASP A 238 15.37 -0.17 -17.23
C ASP A 238 16.67 -0.23 -16.40
N ASP A 239 17.79 0.20 -17.00
CA ASP A 239 19.10 0.24 -16.36
C ASP A 239 19.33 1.53 -15.55
N ASP A 240 18.50 2.56 -15.73
CA ASP A 240 18.53 3.81 -14.98
C ASP A 240 17.11 4.39 -14.78
N PRO A 241 16.28 3.76 -13.92
CA PRO A 241 14.92 4.22 -13.65
C PRO A 241 14.84 5.60 -12.96
N GLY A 242 15.98 6.12 -12.48
CA GLY A 242 16.04 7.37 -11.73
C GLY A 242 15.34 7.33 -10.36
N TYR A 243 15.24 8.49 -9.70
CA TYR A 243 14.53 8.67 -8.42
C TYR A 243 14.86 7.61 -7.34
N GLY A 244 16.14 7.27 -7.18
CA GLY A 244 16.63 6.35 -6.17
C GLY A 244 16.23 4.88 -6.37
N MET A 245 15.60 4.54 -7.51
CA MET A 245 15.21 3.16 -7.84
C MET A 245 16.45 2.31 -8.17
N ASN A 246 16.37 1.02 -7.84
CA ASN A 246 17.42 0.08 -8.20
C ASN A 246 17.38 -0.22 -9.71
N PRO A 247 18.54 -0.21 -10.40
CA PRO A 247 18.64 -0.66 -11.79
C PRO A 247 18.15 -2.09 -11.99
N ASN A 248 17.47 -2.34 -13.12
CA ASN A 248 17.00 -3.66 -13.54
C ASN A 248 16.07 -4.36 -12.53
N GLN A 249 15.34 -3.59 -11.74
CA GLN A 249 14.35 -4.10 -10.80
C GLN A 249 12.95 -3.66 -11.23
N GLY A 250 12.12 -4.63 -11.62
CA GLY A 250 10.69 -4.41 -11.86
C GLY A 250 9.96 -4.23 -10.54
N ARG A 251 9.17 -3.16 -10.44
CA ARG A 251 8.49 -2.74 -9.20
C ARG A 251 7.01 -2.48 -9.45
N GLY A 252 6.23 -2.42 -8.38
CA GLY A 252 4.79 -2.24 -8.48
C GLY A 252 4.13 -1.84 -7.18
N ALA A 253 2.80 -1.94 -7.16
CA ALA A 253 1.97 -1.77 -5.99
C ALA A 253 0.99 -2.95 -5.91
N PRO A 254 1.47 -4.19 -5.62
CA PRO A 254 0.60 -5.34 -5.49
C PRO A 254 -0.29 -5.19 -4.25
N GLU A 255 -1.31 -6.05 -4.15
CA GLU A 255 -2.34 -5.97 -3.12
C GLU A 255 -2.53 -7.30 -2.40
N ILE A 256 -2.73 -7.23 -1.08
CA ILE A 256 -3.05 -8.36 -0.21
C ILE A 256 -4.29 -8.04 0.62
N ASP A 257 -5.33 -8.83 0.46
CA ASP A 257 -6.58 -8.67 1.19
C ASP A 257 -6.60 -9.59 2.40
N LEU A 258 -6.46 -9.04 3.61
CA LEU A 258 -6.69 -9.81 4.84
C LEU A 258 -8.16 -10.26 4.90
N LEU A 259 -9.06 -9.32 4.63
CA LEU A 259 -10.47 -9.57 4.34
C LEU A 259 -10.96 -8.54 3.34
N GLU A 260 -11.62 -9.00 2.29
CA GLU A 260 -12.35 -8.13 1.38
C GLU A 260 -13.66 -8.84 0.99
N GLY A 261 -14.80 -8.27 1.38
CA GLY A 261 -16.10 -8.88 1.08
C GLY A 261 -17.11 -8.81 2.22
N GLY A 262 -18.36 -9.02 1.86
CA GLY A 262 -19.49 -9.01 2.77
C GLY A 262 -20.61 -9.94 2.29
N GLY A 263 -21.76 -9.92 2.95
CA GLY A 263 -22.84 -10.85 2.64
C GLY A 263 -22.48 -12.29 2.95
N LEU A 264 -22.58 -13.17 1.94
CA LEU A 264 -22.41 -14.61 2.13
C LEU A 264 -20.94 -15.06 2.29
N ALA A 265 -19.98 -14.27 1.82
CA ALA A 265 -18.59 -14.69 1.70
C ALA A 265 -17.60 -13.52 1.87
N ILE A 266 -16.41 -13.84 2.37
CA ILE A 266 -15.24 -12.95 2.38
C ILE A 266 -14.20 -13.53 1.42
N SER A 267 -13.55 -12.66 0.67
CA SER A 267 -12.39 -12.99 -0.17
C SER A 267 -11.11 -12.80 0.65
N SER A 268 -10.20 -13.77 0.51
CA SER A 268 -8.79 -13.67 0.91
C SER A 268 -7.96 -13.80 -0.37
N SER A 269 -7.13 -12.80 -0.66
CA SER A 269 -6.77 -12.49 -2.04
C SER A 269 -5.39 -11.85 -2.16
N LEU A 270 -4.71 -12.16 -3.27
CA LEU A 270 -3.49 -11.51 -3.74
C LEU A 270 -3.73 -11.00 -5.14
N GLN A 271 -3.77 -9.68 -5.32
CA GLN A 271 -3.89 -9.10 -6.66
C GLN A 271 -2.51 -8.86 -7.24
N ILE A 272 -2.34 -9.31 -8.49
CA ILE A 272 -1.04 -9.43 -9.15
C ILE A 272 -1.10 -9.14 -10.64
N ALA A 273 0.00 -8.60 -11.18
CA ALA A 273 0.21 -8.42 -12.60
C ALA A 273 1.67 -8.71 -13.00
N PRO A 274 1.93 -9.15 -14.24
CA PRO A 274 0.94 -9.48 -15.30
C PRO A 274 0.06 -10.66 -14.90
N GLY A 275 -1.20 -10.72 -15.35
CA GLY A 275 -2.06 -11.89 -15.16
C GLY A 275 -1.70 -13.04 -16.10
N MET A 276 -2.26 -14.23 -15.84
CA MET A 276 -2.11 -15.39 -16.72
C MET A 276 -2.77 -15.14 -18.09
N PRO A 277 -2.12 -15.51 -19.20
CA PRO A 277 -2.75 -15.49 -20.53
C PRO A 277 -3.98 -16.41 -20.61
N ALA A 278 -4.87 -16.15 -21.59
CA ALA A 278 -6.09 -16.93 -21.79
C ALA A 278 -5.86 -18.44 -21.98
N ASP A 279 -4.71 -18.83 -22.54
CA ASP A 279 -4.28 -20.21 -22.75
C ASP A 279 -4.18 -21.03 -21.44
N PHE A 280 -4.05 -20.36 -20.29
CA PHE A 280 -3.91 -20.99 -18.97
C PHE A 280 -5.14 -20.84 -18.08
N ARG A 281 -6.31 -20.48 -18.65
CA ARG A 281 -7.55 -20.19 -17.90
C ARG A 281 -8.67 -21.20 -18.20
N LEU A 282 -9.88 -21.01 -17.66
CA LEU A 282 -11.05 -21.77 -18.12
C LEU A 282 -11.28 -21.63 -19.63
N PHE A 283 -11.88 -22.64 -20.24
CA PHE A 283 -12.42 -22.48 -21.59
C PHE A 283 -13.62 -21.51 -21.53
N PRO A 284 -13.80 -20.62 -22.52
CA PRO A 284 -14.96 -19.76 -22.55
C PRO A 284 -16.23 -20.58 -22.77
N ALA A 285 -17.34 -20.18 -22.13
CA ALA A 285 -18.65 -20.74 -22.44
C ALA A 285 -19.00 -20.48 -23.91
N ASP A 286 -19.53 -21.49 -24.61
CA ASP A 286 -19.96 -21.35 -26.00
C ASP A 286 -21.32 -20.64 -26.08
N THR A 287 -21.27 -19.33 -26.25
CA THR A 287 -22.43 -18.45 -26.32
C THR A 287 -23.27 -18.61 -27.59
N THR A 288 -22.82 -19.41 -28.55
CA THR A 288 -23.52 -19.70 -29.81
C THR A 288 -23.99 -21.15 -29.91
N GLY A 289 -23.56 -22.01 -28.98
CA GLY A 289 -23.83 -23.43 -28.96
C GLY A 289 -24.53 -23.87 -27.67
N PRO A 290 -23.97 -24.84 -26.92
CA PRO A 290 -24.63 -25.42 -25.74
C PRO A 290 -25.04 -24.38 -24.68
N ASP A 291 -24.23 -23.34 -24.48
CA ASP A 291 -24.48 -22.32 -23.46
C ASP A 291 -25.20 -21.07 -24.00
N ALA A 292 -25.75 -21.11 -25.22
CA ALA A 292 -26.42 -19.95 -25.83
C ALA A 292 -27.58 -19.39 -24.99
N THR A 293 -28.25 -20.25 -24.21
CA THR A 293 -29.35 -19.85 -23.31
C THR A 293 -28.88 -19.41 -21.92
N ASN A 294 -27.63 -19.70 -21.56
CA ASN A 294 -27.01 -19.32 -20.30
C ASN A 294 -25.51 -18.97 -20.49
N PRO A 295 -25.18 -17.88 -21.19
CA PRO A 295 -23.79 -17.53 -21.52
C PRO A 295 -22.94 -17.16 -20.30
N TYR A 296 -23.56 -16.99 -19.11
CA TYR A 296 -22.91 -16.66 -17.84
C TYR A 296 -22.80 -17.86 -16.89
N CYS A 297 -23.03 -19.08 -17.40
CA CYS A 297 -23.02 -20.33 -16.66
C CYS A 297 -21.73 -20.60 -15.85
N VAL A 298 -20.61 -19.97 -16.21
CA VAL A 298 -19.31 -20.12 -15.55
C VAL A 298 -19.37 -19.70 -14.08
N TYR A 299 -20.15 -18.66 -13.78
CA TYR A 299 -20.31 -18.15 -12.41
C TYR A 299 -21.18 -19.06 -11.53
N SER A 300 -22.02 -19.89 -12.17
CA SER A 300 -22.85 -20.90 -11.50
C SER A 300 -22.30 -22.32 -11.62
N TYR A 301 -21.13 -22.50 -12.24
CA TYR A 301 -20.47 -23.79 -12.44
C TYR A 301 -21.35 -24.86 -13.10
N ASN A 302 -22.23 -24.44 -14.01
CA ASN A 302 -23.21 -25.31 -14.67
C ASN A 302 -23.24 -25.19 -16.20
N CYS A 303 -22.14 -24.72 -16.81
CA CYS A 303 -21.96 -24.71 -18.25
C CYS A 303 -22.02 -26.13 -18.82
N GLU A 304 -22.64 -26.24 -19.99
CA GLU A 304 -22.60 -27.44 -20.82
C GLU A 304 -21.28 -27.54 -21.59
N THR A 305 -20.63 -26.40 -21.89
CA THR A 305 -19.28 -26.39 -22.50
C THR A 305 -18.26 -27.08 -21.61
N LYS A 306 -17.45 -27.98 -22.20
CA LYS A 306 -16.42 -28.70 -21.48
C LYS A 306 -15.28 -27.78 -21.05
N GLY A 307 -14.92 -27.87 -19.77
CA GLY A 307 -13.83 -27.08 -19.20
C GLY A 307 -14.14 -25.60 -18.97
N ALA A 308 -15.42 -25.21 -19.12
CA ALA A 308 -15.90 -23.87 -18.78
C ALA A 308 -16.33 -23.75 -17.31
N ASN A 309 -16.49 -24.86 -16.58
CA ASN A 309 -16.91 -24.85 -15.18
C ASN A 309 -15.71 -24.75 -14.23
N ILE A 310 -14.80 -25.73 -14.30
CA ILE A 310 -13.74 -25.91 -13.31
C ILE A 310 -12.43 -26.17 -14.04
N ILE A 311 -11.38 -25.49 -13.59
CA ILE A 311 -10.07 -25.51 -14.24
C ILE A 311 -9.51 -26.94 -14.21
N ASP A 312 -9.00 -27.40 -15.34
CA ASP A 312 -8.48 -28.77 -15.53
C ASP A 312 -9.51 -29.89 -15.27
N VAL A 313 -10.82 -29.58 -15.39
CA VAL A 313 -11.94 -30.53 -15.30
C VAL A 313 -12.89 -30.36 -16.51
N PRO A 314 -13.13 -31.40 -17.34
CA PRO A 314 -12.59 -32.76 -17.25
C PRO A 314 -11.09 -32.84 -17.59
N SER A 315 -10.34 -33.61 -16.82
CA SER A 315 -8.87 -33.63 -16.89
C SER A 315 -8.33 -34.09 -18.24
N ALA A 316 -8.92 -35.16 -18.81
CA ALA A 316 -8.50 -35.66 -20.13
C ALA A 316 -8.82 -34.67 -21.27
N TYR A 317 -9.84 -33.82 -21.11
CA TYR A 317 -10.20 -32.82 -22.12
C TYR A 317 -9.17 -31.69 -22.14
N PHE A 318 -8.78 -31.16 -20.98
CA PHE A 318 -7.71 -30.14 -20.89
C PHE A 318 -6.38 -30.67 -21.42
N GLU A 319 -5.99 -31.89 -21.02
CA GLU A 319 -4.76 -32.52 -21.53
C GLU A 319 -4.77 -32.66 -23.05
N GLN A 320 -5.88 -33.14 -23.63
CA GLN A 320 -6.00 -33.26 -25.09
C GLN A 320 -6.01 -31.90 -25.80
N ALA A 321 -6.67 -30.90 -25.23
CA ALA A 321 -6.88 -29.61 -25.86
C ALA A 321 -5.65 -28.69 -25.75
N ARG A 322 -4.85 -28.80 -24.68
CA ARG A 322 -3.72 -27.90 -24.39
C ARG A 322 -2.37 -28.60 -24.25
N GLY A 323 -2.33 -29.82 -23.71
CA GLY A 323 -1.09 -30.53 -23.42
C GLY A 323 -0.25 -29.91 -22.30
N HIS A 324 -0.85 -29.05 -21.48
CA HIS A 324 -0.26 -28.47 -20.27
C HIS A 324 -1.34 -28.16 -19.24
N LYS A 325 -0.91 -27.94 -17.99
CA LYS A 325 -1.77 -27.52 -16.87
C LYS A 325 -2.25 -26.08 -17.01
N SER A 326 -3.33 -25.77 -16.31
CA SER A 326 -3.94 -24.44 -16.28
C SER A 326 -4.00 -23.91 -14.84
N TRP A 327 -3.98 -22.58 -14.68
CA TRP A 327 -4.08 -21.87 -13.39
C TRP A 327 -2.91 -22.04 -12.42
N TYR A 328 -2.97 -21.31 -11.32
CA TYR A 328 -2.02 -21.42 -10.21
C TYR A 328 -2.12 -22.81 -9.57
N GLN A 329 -0.97 -23.37 -9.18
CA GLN A 329 -0.87 -24.74 -8.66
C GLN A 329 -0.51 -24.72 -7.17
N GLY A 330 -0.88 -25.77 -6.44
CA GLY A 330 -0.46 -25.98 -5.05
C GLY A 330 -1.08 -25.01 -4.04
N LEU A 331 -2.20 -24.36 -4.40
CA LEU A 331 -2.97 -23.52 -3.48
C LEU A 331 -3.53 -24.38 -2.34
N ARG A 332 -3.56 -23.83 -1.13
CA ARG A 332 -3.91 -24.57 0.10
C ARG A 332 -5.17 -23.99 0.71
N TYR A 333 -6.18 -24.82 0.96
CA TYR A 333 -7.48 -24.41 1.49
C TYR A 333 -7.85 -25.23 2.70
N ALA A 334 -8.40 -24.61 3.74
CA ALA A 334 -8.80 -25.29 4.97
C ALA A 334 -10.18 -24.80 5.46
N SER A 335 -10.87 -25.67 6.20
CA SER A 335 -12.21 -25.41 6.72
C SER A 335 -12.29 -24.14 7.57
N ASN A 336 -13.33 -23.34 7.35
CA ASN A 336 -13.77 -22.36 8.34
C ASN A 336 -14.51 -23.10 9.46
N ASN A 337 -13.80 -23.39 10.55
CA ASN A 337 -14.31 -24.20 11.67
C ASN A 337 -15.27 -23.45 12.61
N PHE A 338 -15.49 -22.14 12.40
CA PHE A 338 -16.46 -21.37 13.17
C PHE A 338 -17.91 -21.59 12.72
N CYS A 339 -18.10 -22.06 11.49
CA CYS A 339 -19.40 -22.51 11.02
C CYS A 339 -19.82 -23.80 11.68
N LYS A 340 -21.12 -23.92 11.95
CA LYS A 340 -21.75 -25.15 12.41
C LYS A 340 -21.47 -26.29 11.40
N PRO A 341 -21.05 -27.49 11.87
CA PRO A 341 -20.87 -28.65 11.00
C PRO A 341 -22.17 -29.16 10.36
N GLU A 342 -22.07 -29.59 9.11
CA GLU A 342 -23.10 -30.26 8.32
C GLU A 342 -22.57 -31.60 7.79
N GLY A 343 -23.22 -32.70 8.17
CA GLY A 343 -22.75 -34.05 7.80
C GLY A 343 -22.66 -34.29 6.29
N SER A 344 -23.52 -33.64 5.51
CA SER A 344 -23.53 -33.71 4.03
C SER A 344 -22.36 -32.99 3.37
N ALA A 345 -21.69 -32.07 4.07
CA ALA A 345 -20.52 -31.36 3.57
C ALA A 345 -19.21 -32.08 3.87
N LYS A 346 -19.25 -33.17 4.67
CA LYS A 346 -18.07 -33.94 5.04
C LYS A 346 -17.48 -34.66 3.83
N GLN A 347 -16.17 -34.62 3.72
CA GLN A 347 -15.41 -35.36 2.72
C GLN A 347 -14.45 -36.36 3.36
N ASP A 348 -14.14 -37.40 2.60
CA ASP A 348 -13.11 -38.39 2.91
C ASP A 348 -11.92 -38.19 1.96
N PHE A 349 -10.72 -38.06 2.54
CA PHE A 349 -9.49 -37.83 1.78
C PHE A 349 -9.21 -38.94 0.77
N LEU A 350 -9.34 -40.21 1.16
CA LEU A 350 -9.02 -41.34 0.28
C LEU A 350 -9.92 -41.35 -0.96
N THR A 351 -11.19 -41.03 -0.79
CA THR A 351 -12.18 -40.95 -1.86
C THR A 351 -11.85 -39.82 -2.83
N VAL A 352 -11.67 -38.60 -2.33
CA VAL A 352 -11.37 -37.42 -3.18
C VAL A 352 -10.01 -37.56 -3.85
N ASN A 353 -8.97 -37.95 -3.12
CA ASN A 353 -7.62 -38.12 -3.66
C ASN A 353 -7.57 -39.17 -4.77
N LYS A 354 -8.29 -40.30 -4.59
CA LYS A 354 -8.43 -41.31 -5.64
C LYS A 354 -9.11 -40.76 -6.90
N SER A 355 -10.14 -39.93 -6.74
CA SER A 355 -10.85 -39.30 -7.87
C SER A 355 -9.93 -38.32 -8.62
N VAL A 356 -9.27 -37.40 -7.91
CA VAL A 356 -8.34 -36.44 -8.49
C VAL A 356 -7.18 -37.15 -9.20
N THR A 357 -6.58 -38.16 -8.57
CA THR A 357 -5.49 -38.96 -9.15
C THR A 357 -5.92 -39.70 -10.42
N ALA A 358 -7.16 -40.20 -10.47
CA ALA A 358 -7.69 -40.90 -11.64
C ALA A 358 -8.00 -39.97 -12.82
N GLY A 359 -8.06 -38.65 -12.59
CA GLY A 359 -8.54 -37.66 -13.54
C GLY A 359 -10.06 -37.60 -13.57
N ILE A 360 -10.62 -36.41 -13.32
CA ILE A 360 -12.07 -36.20 -13.25
C ILE A 360 -12.63 -36.20 -14.67
N LYS A 361 -13.64 -37.03 -14.90
CA LYS A 361 -14.25 -37.22 -16.23
C LYS A 361 -15.50 -36.38 -16.46
N ASP A 362 -16.19 -36.05 -15.38
CA ASP A 362 -17.41 -35.26 -15.41
C ASP A 362 -17.09 -33.80 -15.69
N ASN A 363 -18.07 -33.08 -16.25
CA ASN A 363 -17.94 -31.64 -16.51
C ASN A 363 -18.23 -30.78 -15.28
N THR A 364 -18.66 -31.39 -14.19
CA THR A 364 -19.03 -30.74 -12.93
C THR A 364 -18.43 -31.50 -11.75
N CYS A 365 -18.31 -30.80 -10.62
CA CYS A 365 -17.79 -31.36 -9.39
C CYS A 365 -18.91 -31.80 -8.43
N THR A 366 -18.62 -32.84 -7.66
CA THR A 366 -19.42 -33.29 -6.52
C THR A 366 -18.51 -33.40 -5.30
N ALA A 367 -19.10 -33.53 -4.11
CA ALA A 367 -18.34 -33.75 -2.87
C ALA A 367 -17.50 -35.04 -2.88
N ALA A 368 -17.78 -36.00 -3.77
CA ALA A 368 -17.00 -37.23 -3.90
C ALA A 368 -15.95 -37.16 -5.02
N THR A 369 -16.12 -36.27 -6.00
CA THR A 369 -15.24 -36.20 -7.18
C THR A 369 -14.15 -35.16 -7.05
N CYS A 370 -14.42 -34.03 -6.38
CA CYS A 370 -13.49 -32.90 -6.27
C CYS A 370 -13.20 -32.52 -4.82
N PRO A 371 -12.06 -31.84 -4.57
CA PRO A 371 -11.81 -31.16 -3.29
C PRO A 371 -12.94 -30.18 -2.95
N ALA A 372 -13.18 -29.94 -1.66
CA ALA A 372 -14.20 -28.98 -1.21
C ALA A 372 -13.92 -27.55 -1.69
N SER A 373 -12.65 -27.23 -1.98
CA SER A 373 -12.25 -25.96 -2.57
C SER A 373 -12.61 -25.81 -4.05
N LEU A 374 -13.05 -26.88 -4.72
CA LEU A 374 -13.21 -26.97 -6.18
C LEU A 374 -11.90 -26.78 -6.97
N ASP A 375 -10.75 -26.76 -6.30
CA ASP A 375 -9.43 -26.65 -6.92
C ASP A 375 -8.77 -28.03 -6.98
N VAL A 376 -8.80 -28.67 -8.16
CA VAL A 376 -8.17 -29.97 -8.39
C VAL A 376 -6.64 -29.90 -8.50
N ASN A 377 -6.09 -28.70 -8.61
CA ASN A 377 -4.65 -28.43 -8.66
C ASN A 377 -4.11 -27.95 -7.29
N GLY A 378 -4.99 -27.82 -6.29
CA GLY A 378 -4.63 -27.49 -4.92
C GLY A 378 -3.84 -28.60 -4.22
N ASP A 379 -3.13 -28.23 -3.16
CA ASP A 379 -2.43 -29.17 -2.29
C ASP A 379 -3.45 -30.00 -1.49
N LEU A 380 -3.28 -31.33 -1.46
CA LEU A 380 -4.09 -32.27 -0.67
C LEU A 380 -3.28 -32.97 0.44
N GLY A 381 -2.06 -32.49 0.70
CA GLY A 381 -1.21 -32.97 1.77
C GLY A 381 -1.73 -32.61 3.16
N TYR A 382 -1.04 -33.07 4.19
CA TYR A 382 -1.38 -32.76 5.58
C TYR A 382 -1.22 -31.27 5.87
N ILE A 383 -2.16 -30.71 6.63
CA ILE A 383 -2.04 -29.36 7.17
C ILE A 383 -0.84 -29.32 8.13
N ASP A 384 0.14 -28.49 7.81
CA ASP A 384 1.38 -28.27 8.57
C ASP A 384 2.18 -29.57 8.87
N GLY A 385 2.00 -30.61 8.06
CA GLY A 385 2.68 -31.91 8.22
C GLY A 385 2.32 -32.66 9.51
N LYS A 386 1.20 -32.31 10.16
CA LYS A 386 0.79 -32.85 11.46
C LYS A 386 -0.68 -33.28 11.44
N GLY A 387 -1.04 -34.23 12.31
CA GLY A 387 -2.43 -34.66 12.50
C GLY A 387 -3.00 -35.43 11.31
N GLU A 388 -4.34 -35.42 11.19
CA GLU A 388 -5.10 -36.18 10.17
C GLU A 388 -5.81 -35.29 9.15
N ASN A 389 -5.76 -33.96 9.32
CA ASN A 389 -6.44 -33.03 8.43
C ASN A 389 -5.60 -32.77 7.19
N HIS A 390 -6.27 -32.74 6.04
CA HIS A 390 -5.67 -32.48 4.74
C HIS A 390 -6.14 -31.14 4.19
N TRP A 391 -5.25 -30.44 3.48
CA TRP A 391 -5.65 -29.32 2.65
C TRP A 391 -6.68 -29.77 1.59
N GLY A 392 -7.60 -28.88 1.21
CA GLY A 392 -8.65 -29.13 0.22
C GLY A 392 -9.77 -30.10 0.63
N ILE A 393 -9.69 -30.76 1.79
CA ILE A 393 -10.67 -31.75 2.25
C ILE A 393 -11.49 -31.24 3.44
N ASN A 394 -12.81 -31.21 3.30
CA ASN A 394 -13.70 -30.80 4.38
C ASN A 394 -14.01 -31.95 5.37
N THR A 395 -13.01 -32.42 6.12
CA THR A 395 -13.17 -33.53 7.08
C THR A 395 -14.19 -33.21 8.19
N ASN A 396 -14.28 -31.93 8.58
CA ASN A 396 -15.18 -31.47 9.64
C ASN A 396 -16.61 -31.21 9.15
N GLY A 397 -16.81 -31.00 7.85
CA GLY A 397 -18.11 -30.68 7.27
C GLY A 397 -18.60 -29.28 7.62
N THR A 398 -17.71 -28.34 7.93
CA THR A 398 -18.08 -26.94 8.21
C THR A 398 -18.09 -26.11 6.92
N CYS A 399 -18.22 -24.79 7.00
CA CYS A 399 -18.01 -23.93 5.84
C CYS A 399 -16.60 -24.16 5.27
N TYR A 400 -16.50 -24.16 3.93
CA TYR A 400 -15.23 -24.40 3.26
C TYR A 400 -14.95 -23.30 2.22
N PRO A 401 -13.73 -22.74 2.20
CA PRO A 401 -13.29 -21.80 1.18
C PRO A 401 -13.28 -22.45 -0.20
N VAL A 402 -13.88 -21.78 -1.19
CA VAL A 402 -13.82 -22.20 -2.58
C VAL A 402 -12.84 -21.33 -3.36
N MET A 403 -12.19 -21.92 -4.34
CA MET A 403 -11.35 -21.18 -5.29
C MET A 403 -12.21 -20.17 -6.03
N ASN A 404 -11.76 -18.92 -6.05
CA ASN A 404 -12.32 -17.92 -6.93
C ASN A 404 -11.51 -17.93 -8.22
N SER A 405 -12.03 -18.58 -9.27
CA SER A 405 -11.37 -18.69 -10.58
C SER A 405 -11.41 -17.36 -11.33
N TYR A 406 -10.74 -16.34 -10.77
CA TYR A 406 -10.78 -14.99 -11.29
C TYR A 406 -10.32 -14.98 -12.75
N MET A 407 -11.18 -14.48 -13.63
CA MET A 407 -10.93 -14.53 -15.08
C MET A 407 -9.94 -13.47 -15.55
N GLY A 408 -9.42 -12.67 -14.62
CA GLY A 408 -8.59 -11.53 -14.88
C GLY A 408 -9.42 -10.35 -15.34
N ALA A 409 -8.82 -9.17 -15.30
CA ALA A 409 -9.32 -8.00 -16.00
C ALA A 409 -8.17 -7.38 -16.80
N TYR A 410 -8.49 -6.84 -17.98
CA TYR A 410 -7.55 -6.00 -18.70
C TYR A 410 -7.71 -4.56 -18.24
N LEU A 411 -6.64 -4.02 -17.70
CA LEU A 411 -6.51 -2.60 -17.39
C LEU A 411 -5.98 -1.91 -18.64
N CYS A 412 -6.69 -0.89 -19.11
CA CYS A 412 -6.41 -0.23 -20.38
C CYS A 412 -6.47 1.29 -20.27
N ASP A 413 -5.65 1.95 -21.07
CA ASP A 413 -5.79 3.38 -21.34
C ASP A 413 -7.08 3.67 -22.12
N PRO A 414 -7.65 4.90 -22.04
CA PRO A 414 -8.86 5.26 -22.76
C PRO A 414 -8.78 5.06 -24.28
N ASP A 415 -7.61 5.26 -24.89
CA ASP A 415 -7.45 5.21 -26.35
C ASP A 415 -7.18 3.79 -26.89
N ASN A 416 -7.19 2.79 -26.01
CA ASN A 416 -6.83 1.42 -26.34
C ASN A 416 -7.88 0.71 -27.20
N THR A 417 -7.43 -0.01 -28.22
CA THR A 417 -8.30 -0.77 -29.14
C THR A 417 -8.26 -2.28 -28.91
N ASN A 418 -7.56 -2.75 -27.87
CA ASN A 418 -7.46 -4.17 -27.56
C ASN A 418 -8.84 -4.70 -27.17
N THR A 419 -9.30 -5.76 -27.83
CA THR A 419 -10.62 -6.37 -27.65
C THR A 419 -10.85 -6.94 -26.25
N HIS A 420 -9.81 -7.13 -25.45
CA HIS A 420 -9.91 -7.59 -24.07
C HIS A 420 -10.21 -6.46 -23.07
N CYS A 421 -10.02 -5.18 -23.45
CA CYS A 421 -10.44 -4.07 -22.61
C CYS A 421 -11.96 -4.10 -22.39
N ALA A 422 -12.44 -3.68 -21.22
CA ALA A 422 -13.88 -3.71 -20.91
C ALA A 422 -14.72 -2.85 -21.88
N LYS A 423 -14.17 -1.73 -22.35
CA LYS A 423 -14.77 -0.83 -23.34
C LYS A 423 -13.71 -0.39 -24.36
N PRO A 424 -13.36 -1.24 -25.34
CA PRO A 424 -12.32 -0.91 -26.31
C PRO A 424 -12.76 0.26 -27.19
N ARG A 425 -11.86 1.23 -27.40
CA ARG A 425 -12.14 2.36 -28.30
C ARG A 425 -12.30 1.85 -29.73
N ASN A 426 -13.30 2.36 -30.44
CA ASN A 426 -13.40 2.16 -31.88
C ASN A 426 -12.22 2.83 -32.59
N ALA A 427 -11.48 2.10 -33.42
CA ALA A 427 -10.31 2.61 -34.14
C ALA A 427 -10.60 3.88 -34.96
N SER A 428 -11.84 4.09 -35.40
CA SER A 428 -12.27 5.28 -36.16
C SER A 428 -12.49 6.54 -35.31
N THR A 429 -12.68 6.42 -33.99
CA THR A 429 -12.81 7.57 -33.08
C THR A 429 -11.43 8.23 -32.88
N PRO A 430 -11.25 9.55 -33.01
CA PRO A 430 -9.95 10.20 -32.75
C PRO A 430 -9.42 9.90 -31.34
N LYS A 431 -8.10 9.71 -31.21
CA LYS A 431 -7.44 9.52 -29.90
C LYS A 431 -7.54 10.79 -29.06
N SER A 432 -7.81 10.62 -27.77
CA SER A 432 -7.81 11.69 -26.78
C SER A 432 -6.40 12.14 -26.40
N ASN A 433 -5.41 11.22 -26.44
CA ASN A 433 -4.03 11.38 -25.97
C ASN A 433 -3.94 11.90 -24.53
N THR A 434 -4.90 11.52 -23.69
CA THR A 434 -4.97 11.92 -22.27
C THR A 434 -3.87 11.27 -21.43
N MET A 435 -3.37 10.10 -21.84
CA MET A 435 -2.26 9.41 -21.20
C MET A 435 -1.50 8.51 -22.17
N SER A 436 -0.32 8.05 -21.76
CA SER A 436 0.46 7.05 -22.51
C SER A 436 -0.34 5.76 -22.65
N SER A 437 -0.26 5.13 -23.83
CA SER A 437 -0.99 3.89 -24.07
C SER A 437 -0.46 2.76 -23.21
N PHE A 438 -1.36 1.95 -22.68
CA PHE A 438 -1.04 0.72 -21.98
C PHE A 438 -2.24 -0.24 -22.05
N ASN A 439 -1.94 -1.52 -22.02
CA ASN A 439 -2.93 -2.55 -21.72
C ASN A 439 -2.23 -3.76 -21.13
N TYR A 440 -2.67 -4.21 -19.97
CA TYR A 440 -2.16 -5.42 -19.36
C TYR A 440 -3.25 -6.14 -18.59
N GLN A 441 -3.09 -7.44 -18.48
CA GLN A 441 -3.96 -8.27 -17.67
C GLN A 441 -3.51 -8.20 -16.22
N MET A 442 -4.45 -8.05 -15.30
CA MET A 442 -4.26 -8.31 -13.88
C MET A 442 -4.97 -9.61 -13.48
N ASP A 443 -4.57 -10.17 -12.35
CA ASP A 443 -5.14 -11.35 -11.72
C ASP A 443 -5.34 -11.16 -10.23
N ALA A 444 -6.17 -12.04 -9.65
CA ALA A 444 -6.30 -12.23 -8.22
C ALA A 444 -6.21 -13.73 -7.89
N ILE A 445 -5.18 -14.14 -7.17
CA ILE A 445 -5.14 -15.47 -6.53
C ILE A 445 -5.99 -15.35 -5.28
N SER A 446 -7.19 -15.92 -5.30
CA SER A 446 -8.15 -15.67 -4.23
C SER A 446 -9.00 -16.90 -3.88
N SER A 447 -9.46 -16.89 -2.63
CA SER A 447 -10.44 -17.84 -2.13
C SER A 447 -11.58 -17.11 -1.44
N ASN A 448 -12.81 -17.47 -1.84
CA ASN A 448 -14.03 -16.97 -1.22
C ASN A 448 -14.48 -17.97 -0.16
N TRP A 449 -14.51 -17.55 1.09
CA TRP A 449 -14.91 -18.41 2.19
C TRP A 449 -16.24 -17.96 2.79
N PRO A 450 -17.22 -18.89 2.95
CA PRO A 450 -18.49 -18.54 3.52
C PRO A 450 -18.39 -18.09 4.98
N VAL A 451 -19.17 -17.09 5.33
CA VAL A 451 -19.13 -16.42 6.63
C VAL A 451 -20.25 -16.93 7.53
N HIS A 452 -19.96 -17.07 8.82
CA HIS A 452 -20.96 -17.33 9.86
C HIS A 452 -21.42 -16.01 10.46
N LEU A 453 -22.65 -15.95 10.98
CA LEU A 453 -23.26 -14.72 11.50
C LEU A 453 -22.39 -13.99 12.54
N GLY A 454 -21.56 -14.72 13.27
CA GLY A 454 -20.58 -14.19 14.23
C GLY A 454 -19.75 -13.02 13.70
N ALA A 455 -19.43 -12.98 12.40
CA ALA A 455 -18.70 -11.85 11.81
C ALA A 455 -19.46 -10.51 11.87
N TYR A 456 -20.80 -10.55 11.92
CA TYR A 456 -21.66 -9.37 11.93
C TYR A 456 -22.16 -8.99 13.33
N VAL A 457 -22.24 -9.96 14.25
CA VAL A 457 -22.80 -9.77 15.59
C VAL A 457 -21.76 -9.81 16.72
N ASP A 458 -20.50 -10.10 16.40
CA ASP A 458 -19.38 -10.16 17.35
C ASP A 458 -18.06 -9.79 16.66
N TYR A 459 -17.00 -9.68 17.44
CA TYR A 459 -15.64 -9.50 16.93
C TYR A 459 -15.01 -10.85 16.60
N LEU A 460 -14.42 -10.94 15.41
CA LEU A 460 -13.56 -12.05 15.00
C LEU A 460 -12.10 -11.59 14.92
N VAL A 461 -11.17 -12.53 15.08
CA VAL A 461 -9.72 -12.29 14.96
C VAL A 461 -9.27 -12.76 13.59
N TYR A 462 -9.10 -11.82 12.67
CA TYR A 462 -8.58 -12.06 11.32
C TYR A 462 -7.06 -12.00 11.36
N GLN A 463 -6.40 -12.98 10.75
CA GLN A 463 -4.95 -13.08 10.76
C GLN A 463 -4.38 -13.38 9.38
N MET A 464 -3.20 -12.84 9.11
CA MET A 464 -2.43 -13.17 7.93
C MET A 464 -0.94 -13.24 8.29
N GLU A 465 -0.30 -14.37 7.99
CA GLU A 465 1.16 -14.45 7.93
C GLU A 465 1.65 -14.22 6.50
N TRP A 466 2.68 -13.41 6.35
CA TRP A 466 3.32 -13.15 5.07
C TRP A 466 4.83 -13.21 5.23
N VAL A 467 5.46 -14.07 4.43
CA VAL A 467 6.92 -14.24 4.34
C VAL A 467 7.31 -14.15 2.87
N THR A 468 8.34 -13.37 2.55
CA THR A 468 8.83 -13.17 1.18
C THR A 468 9.88 -14.23 0.79
N GLY A 469 10.35 -14.16 -0.46
CA GLY A 469 11.44 -15.01 -0.95
C GLY A 469 10.99 -16.35 -1.52
N GLU A 470 11.95 -17.16 -1.96
CA GLU A 470 11.77 -18.44 -2.65
C GLU A 470 10.99 -19.46 -1.80
N ASN A 471 11.15 -19.41 -0.48
CA ASN A 471 10.44 -20.27 0.48
C ASN A 471 9.28 -19.53 1.19
N GLY A 472 8.86 -18.40 0.63
CA GLY A 472 7.82 -17.53 1.15
C GLY A 472 6.40 -18.10 1.04
N TYR A 473 5.48 -17.44 1.73
CA TYR A 473 4.05 -17.75 1.72
C TYR A 473 3.20 -16.58 2.22
N VAL A 474 1.94 -16.52 1.81
CA VAL A 474 0.87 -15.78 2.48
C VAL A 474 -0.15 -16.79 3.00
N ARG A 475 -0.46 -16.75 4.30
CA ARG A 475 -1.42 -17.65 4.95
C ARG A 475 -2.46 -16.84 5.72
N TRP A 476 -3.72 -17.02 5.38
CA TRP A 476 -4.87 -16.46 6.09
C TRP A 476 -5.35 -17.41 7.16
N MET A 477 -5.68 -16.85 8.31
CA MET A 477 -6.18 -17.56 9.46
C MET A 477 -7.34 -16.81 10.10
N LEU A 478 -8.24 -17.57 10.71
CA LEU A 478 -9.29 -17.06 11.57
C LEU A 478 -9.05 -17.62 12.97
N ASP A 479 -8.64 -16.75 13.90
CA ASP A 479 -8.30 -17.10 15.28
C ASP A 479 -7.37 -18.33 15.38
N GLY A 480 -6.24 -18.26 14.67
CA GLY A 480 -5.21 -19.30 14.60
C GLY A 480 -5.52 -20.49 13.70
N ASN A 481 -6.74 -20.60 13.15
CA ASN A 481 -7.11 -21.69 12.25
C ASN A 481 -6.85 -21.29 10.79
N PRO A 482 -6.07 -22.06 10.01
CA PRO A 482 -5.87 -21.76 8.59
C PRO A 482 -7.17 -21.78 7.80
N ILE A 483 -7.26 -20.86 6.84
CA ILE A 483 -8.36 -20.75 5.88
C ILE A 483 -7.83 -20.92 4.45
N PHE A 484 -6.77 -20.19 4.12
CA PHE A 484 -6.17 -20.19 2.79
C PHE A 484 -4.66 -19.98 2.90
N GLU A 485 -3.88 -20.55 1.99
CA GLU A 485 -2.43 -20.31 1.91
C GLU A 485 -1.95 -20.37 0.45
N VAL A 486 -1.15 -19.38 0.08
CA VAL A 486 -0.47 -19.28 -1.21
C VAL A 486 1.02 -19.27 -0.94
N THR A 487 1.75 -20.23 -1.50
CA THR A 487 3.22 -20.30 -1.37
C THR A 487 3.89 -19.61 -2.57
N THR A 488 5.17 -19.25 -2.44
CA THR A 488 5.94 -18.68 -3.56
C THR A 488 5.93 -19.59 -4.79
N ASP A 489 5.85 -20.91 -4.62
CA ASP A 489 5.73 -21.87 -5.73
C ASP A 489 4.55 -21.58 -6.66
N ALA A 490 3.43 -21.06 -6.15
CA ALA A 490 2.30 -20.68 -6.99
C ALA A 490 2.66 -19.56 -8.00
N PHE A 491 3.63 -18.70 -7.66
CA PHE A 491 4.10 -17.59 -8.49
C PHE A 491 5.27 -17.96 -9.40
N SER A 492 6.20 -18.77 -8.87
CA SER A 492 7.46 -19.11 -9.53
C SER A 492 7.33 -20.32 -10.46
N ASN A 493 6.47 -21.28 -10.13
CA ASN A 493 6.25 -22.53 -10.86
C ASN A 493 4.92 -22.53 -11.62
N VAL A 494 4.60 -21.42 -12.30
CA VAL A 494 3.38 -21.32 -13.12
C VAL A 494 3.41 -22.28 -14.30
N PRO A 495 2.27 -22.86 -14.72
CA PRO A 495 2.22 -23.71 -15.90
C PRO A 495 2.73 -23.01 -17.16
N GLN A 496 3.39 -23.76 -18.04
CA GLN A 496 3.95 -23.26 -19.29
C GLN A 496 3.48 -24.11 -20.47
N ASN A 497 3.19 -23.44 -21.58
CA ASN A 497 3.06 -24.08 -22.89
C ASN A 497 4.46 -24.24 -23.51
N SER A 498 4.54 -24.85 -24.69
CA SER A 498 5.81 -25.09 -25.40
C SER A 498 6.61 -23.82 -25.71
N ASN A 499 5.93 -22.68 -25.82
CA ASN A 499 6.52 -21.37 -26.11
C ASN A 499 6.85 -20.56 -24.85
N LYS A 500 6.57 -21.09 -23.65
CA LYS A 500 6.80 -20.43 -22.36
C LYS A 500 6.17 -19.04 -22.24
N THR A 501 4.92 -18.89 -22.67
CA THR A 501 4.25 -17.59 -22.73
C THR A 501 3.58 -17.16 -21.42
N ASN A 502 3.66 -17.93 -20.33
CA ASN A 502 3.08 -17.53 -19.05
C ASN A 502 4.11 -16.75 -18.22
N PRO A 503 3.87 -15.47 -17.90
CA PRO A 503 4.84 -14.67 -17.15
C PRO A 503 5.03 -15.22 -15.73
N VAL A 504 6.28 -15.55 -15.38
CA VAL A 504 6.67 -15.96 -14.03
C VAL A 504 6.74 -14.72 -13.13
N LYS A 505 6.06 -14.76 -11.99
CA LYS A 505 5.91 -13.61 -11.08
C LYS A 505 6.84 -13.79 -9.89
N VAL A 506 7.03 -12.71 -9.14
CA VAL A 506 7.69 -12.78 -7.84
C VAL A 506 6.64 -12.80 -6.73
N MET A 507 7.02 -13.38 -5.59
CA MET A 507 6.23 -13.22 -4.38
C MET A 507 6.09 -11.72 -4.08
N LEU A 508 5.02 -11.33 -3.40
CA LEU A 508 4.83 -9.93 -3.06
C LEU A 508 5.93 -9.51 -2.09
N GLU A 509 6.73 -8.53 -2.50
CA GLU A 509 7.96 -8.11 -1.82
C GLU A 509 7.98 -6.59 -1.53
N GLU A 510 7.04 -5.81 -2.07
CA GLU A 510 6.96 -4.37 -1.85
C GLU A 510 6.69 -4.04 -0.37
N PRO A 511 7.24 -2.94 0.20
CA PRO A 511 6.76 -2.43 1.47
C PRO A 511 5.30 -2.00 1.31
N MET A 512 4.40 -2.53 2.14
CA MET A 512 2.97 -2.29 1.99
C MET A 512 2.42 -1.43 3.13
N SER A 513 1.46 -0.59 2.79
CA SER A 513 0.66 0.19 3.74
C SER A 513 -0.68 -0.49 3.99
N LEU A 514 -1.20 -0.38 5.23
CA LEU A 514 -2.49 -0.95 5.61
C LEU A 514 -3.62 0.03 5.28
N ILE A 515 -4.72 -0.52 4.79
CA ILE A 515 -5.92 0.19 4.39
C ILE A 515 -7.13 -0.52 5.00
N PHE A 516 -8.08 0.25 5.52
CA PHE A 516 -9.39 -0.26 5.87
C PHE A 516 -10.48 0.72 5.44
N ASN A 517 -11.55 0.16 4.87
CA ASN A 517 -12.66 0.91 4.30
C ASN A 517 -13.95 0.08 4.36
N VAL A 518 -15.07 0.76 4.15
CA VAL A 518 -16.34 0.09 3.83
C VAL A 518 -16.86 0.69 2.54
N ALA A 519 -16.95 -0.12 1.50
CA ALA A 519 -17.41 0.28 0.17
C ALA A 519 -18.83 -0.23 -0.11
N LEU A 520 -19.48 0.31 -1.14
CA LEU A 520 -20.77 -0.15 -1.64
C LEU A 520 -20.74 -0.16 -3.17
N SER A 521 -21.16 -1.26 -3.79
CA SER A 521 -21.13 -1.35 -5.25
C SER A 521 -22.45 -1.85 -5.83
N SER A 522 -22.72 -1.39 -7.05
CA SER A 522 -23.77 -1.93 -7.91
C SER A 522 -23.45 -3.30 -8.51
N SER A 523 -22.17 -3.71 -8.48
CA SER A 523 -21.64 -4.84 -9.26
C SER A 523 -21.13 -6.01 -8.41
N TRP A 524 -21.04 -5.85 -7.09
CA TRP A 524 -20.52 -6.90 -6.19
C TRP A 524 -21.57 -7.88 -5.68
N GLY A 525 -21.10 -8.99 -5.10
CA GLY A 525 -21.95 -10.03 -4.52
C GLY A 525 -22.79 -9.52 -3.34
N ALA A 526 -22.18 -8.74 -2.44
CA ALA A 526 -22.89 -7.93 -1.47
C ALA A 526 -23.13 -6.54 -2.05
N LYS A 527 -24.37 -6.10 -2.01
CA LYS A 527 -24.81 -4.83 -2.59
C LYS A 527 -25.96 -4.25 -1.80
N PRO A 528 -26.10 -2.92 -1.79
CA PRO A 528 -27.23 -2.29 -1.14
C PRO A 528 -28.57 -2.61 -1.84
N PRO A 529 -29.70 -2.50 -1.11
CA PRO A 529 -31.01 -2.50 -1.74
C PRO A 529 -31.08 -1.44 -2.84
N ASN A 530 -31.75 -1.78 -3.94
CA ASN A 530 -31.91 -0.88 -5.09
C ASN A 530 -30.57 -0.30 -5.61
N ALA A 531 -29.51 -1.10 -5.63
CA ALA A 531 -28.18 -0.62 -6.03
C ALA A 531 -28.19 0.16 -7.36
N GLY A 532 -27.64 1.38 -7.33
CA GLY A 532 -27.76 2.37 -8.41
C GLY A 532 -28.84 3.44 -8.17
N SER A 533 -29.58 3.37 -7.07
CA SER A 533 -30.45 4.42 -6.55
C SER A 533 -30.38 4.50 -5.02
N GLU A 534 -31.18 5.38 -4.41
CA GLU A 534 -31.33 5.49 -2.95
C GLU A 534 -31.80 4.17 -2.34
N CYS A 535 -31.34 3.85 -1.13
CA CYS A 535 -31.59 2.57 -0.46
C CYS A 535 -33.08 2.15 -0.51
N ARG A 536 -34.01 3.07 -0.20
CA ARG A 536 -35.45 2.78 -0.13
C ARG A 536 -36.12 2.63 -1.50
N GLY A 537 -35.48 3.05 -2.59
CA GLY A 537 -36.11 3.06 -3.91
C GLY A 537 -37.42 3.85 -3.91
N ASP A 538 -38.54 3.19 -4.24
CA ASP A 538 -39.88 3.79 -4.20
C ASP A 538 -40.56 3.71 -2.81
N GLY A 539 -39.93 3.06 -1.83
CA GLY A 539 -40.42 2.90 -0.47
C GLY A 539 -41.55 1.89 -0.28
N THR A 540 -41.88 1.07 -1.29
CA THR A 540 -43.01 0.11 -1.22
C THR A 540 -42.67 -1.23 -0.58
N SER A 541 -41.39 -1.57 -0.48
CA SER A 541 -40.90 -2.83 0.10
C SER A 541 -40.65 -2.70 1.60
N ASP A 542 -41.50 -3.33 2.42
CA ASP A 542 -41.35 -3.37 3.87
C ASP A 542 -40.03 -3.99 4.34
N GLU A 543 -39.50 -4.98 3.59
CA GLU A 543 -38.18 -5.56 3.89
C GLU A 543 -37.05 -4.57 3.62
N THR A 544 -37.08 -3.93 2.45
CA THR A 544 -36.08 -2.91 2.08
C THR A 544 -36.10 -1.76 3.08
N ASN A 545 -37.29 -1.26 3.46
CA ASN A 545 -37.42 -0.18 4.42
C ASN A 545 -36.79 -0.55 5.76
N ARG A 546 -37.06 -1.76 6.29
CA ARG A 546 -36.43 -2.25 7.53
C ARG A 546 -34.92 -2.35 7.45
N ILE A 547 -34.37 -2.77 6.30
CA ILE A 547 -32.91 -2.82 6.09
C ILE A 547 -32.33 -1.39 6.05
N CYS A 548 -32.97 -0.47 5.32
CA CYS A 548 -32.51 0.91 5.21
C CYS A 548 -32.66 1.69 6.52
N ASP A 549 -33.58 1.28 7.41
CA ASP A 549 -33.74 1.86 8.76
C ASP A 549 -32.60 1.49 9.72
N GLU A 550 -31.72 0.54 9.33
CA GLU A 550 -30.54 0.15 10.11
C GLU A 550 -29.30 1.00 9.78
N PHE A 551 -29.35 1.88 8.78
CA PHE A 551 -28.31 2.92 8.64
C PHE A 551 -28.46 3.97 9.76
N PRO A 552 -27.37 4.42 10.41
CA PRO A 552 -25.98 4.06 10.13
C PRO A 552 -25.57 2.65 10.55
N MET A 553 -24.81 1.98 9.66
CA MET A 553 -24.13 0.72 9.96
C MET A 553 -22.67 0.96 10.28
N TYR A 554 -22.05 0.09 11.10
CA TYR A 554 -20.69 0.28 11.58
C TYR A 554 -19.82 -0.94 11.33
N MET A 555 -18.67 -0.73 10.68
CA MET A 555 -17.52 -1.63 10.84
C MET A 555 -16.77 -1.20 12.10
N LYS A 556 -16.39 -2.14 12.95
CA LYS A 556 -15.65 -1.84 14.19
C LYS A 556 -14.35 -2.61 14.22
N ILE A 557 -13.28 -1.97 14.68
CA ILE A 557 -11.96 -2.59 14.89
C ILE A 557 -11.56 -2.34 16.34
N ASP A 558 -11.34 -3.42 17.08
CA ASP A 558 -10.91 -3.39 18.47
C ASP A 558 -9.41 -3.11 18.56
N TYR A 559 -8.61 -3.86 17.80
CA TYR A 559 -7.17 -3.63 17.71
C TYR A 559 -6.59 -4.08 16.37
N ILE A 560 -5.42 -3.56 16.05
CA ILE A 560 -4.54 -4.03 14.97
C ILE A 560 -3.16 -4.29 15.57
N ARG A 561 -2.55 -5.44 15.27
CA ARG A 561 -1.20 -5.81 15.74
C ARG A 561 -0.39 -6.43 14.60
N LEU A 562 0.88 -6.05 14.50
CA LEU A 562 1.84 -6.60 13.53
C LEU A 562 3.05 -7.16 14.26
N TYR A 563 3.44 -8.37 13.89
CA TYR A 563 4.59 -9.09 14.43
C TYR A 563 5.58 -9.42 13.31
N GLN A 564 6.87 -9.34 13.59
CA GLN A 564 7.93 -9.68 12.64
C GLN A 564 9.02 -10.50 13.30
N ASP A 565 9.65 -11.37 12.52
CA ASP A 565 10.90 -12.04 12.85
C ASP A 565 12.04 -11.01 12.81
N LEU A 566 12.66 -10.77 13.96
CA LEU A 566 13.80 -9.86 14.07
C LEU A 566 15.14 -10.63 14.16
N GLY A 567 15.14 -11.92 13.84
CA GLY A 567 16.33 -12.75 13.79
C GLY A 567 17.33 -12.28 12.72
N ASP A 568 18.61 -12.53 12.96
CA ASP A 568 19.72 -12.25 12.03
C ASP A 568 20.06 -13.46 11.12
N ASP A 569 19.32 -14.56 11.28
CA ASP A 569 19.45 -15.82 10.54
C ASP A 569 18.41 -15.99 9.43
N LEU A 570 17.71 -14.92 9.05
CA LEU A 570 16.73 -14.94 7.97
C LEU A 570 17.40 -15.22 6.62
N ALA A 571 16.65 -15.86 5.72
CA ALA A 571 17.10 -16.05 4.34
C ALA A 571 17.34 -14.68 3.67
N ALA A 572 18.29 -14.61 2.73
CA ALA A 572 18.71 -13.35 2.13
C ALA A 572 17.61 -12.62 1.33
N ASP A 573 16.59 -13.36 0.90
CA ASP A 573 15.40 -12.93 0.17
C ASP A 573 14.14 -12.81 1.07
N ASN A 574 14.32 -12.99 2.38
CA ASN A 574 13.32 -12.62 3.38
C ASN A 574 13.53 -11.14 3.76
N TYR A 575 12.71 -10.26 3.19
CA TYR A 575 12.83 -8.81 3.34
C TYR A 575 12.10 -8.26 4.57
N MET A 576 11.82 -9.10 5.57
CA MET A 576 10.96 -8.71 6.68
C MET A 576 11.52 -7.52 7.46
N GLN A 577 10.82 -6.39 7.40
CA GLN A 577 11.20 -5.18 8.12
C GLN A 577 10.05 -4.16 8.20
N VAL A 578 10.15 -3.23 9.15
CA VAL A 578 9.29 -2.05 9.21
C VAL A 578 9.97 -0.90 8.47
N GLY A 579 9.23 -0.27 7.57
CA GLY A 579 9.70 0.89 6.80
C GLY A 579 9.03 0.98 5.44
N CYS A 580 8.86 2.20 4.95
CA CYS A 580 8.31 2.47 3.63
C CYS A 580 9.37 2.55 2.53
N ASP A 581 10.65 2.76 2.89
CA ASP A 581 11.77 2.97 1.97
C ASP A 581 12.96 2.03 2.25
N PRO A 582 12.75 0.70 2.24
CA PRO A 582 13.81 -0.27 2.44
C PRO A 582 14.81 -0.25 1.28
N ALA A 583 16.10 -0.49 1.55
CA ALA A 583 17.13 -0.51 0.50
C ALA A 583 16.87 -1.58 -0.60
N SER A 584 16.22 -2.69 -0.25
CA SER A 584 15.80 -3.71 -1.22
C SER A 584 14.74 -3.21 -2.20
N HIS A 585 13.89 -2.28 -1.76
CA HIS A 585 12.69 -1.83 -2.45
C HIS A 585 12.46 -0.33 -2.19
N PRO A 586 13.39 0.56 -2.61
CA PRO A 586 13.29 1.99 -2.33
C PRO A 586 12.02 2.57 -2.95
N SER A 587 11.42 3.57 -2.30
CA SER A 587 10.21 4.26 -2.77
C SER A 587 10.22 5.76 -2.50
N LYS A 588 11.05 6.25 -1.57
CA LYS A 588 10.97 7.63 -1.06
C LYS A 588 11.22 8.65 -2.15
N GLU A 589 12.36 8.57 -2.83
CA GLU A 589 12.74 9.54 -3.87
C GLU A 589 11.76 9.54 -5.05
N TRP A 590 11.20 8.36 -5.39
CA TRP A 590 10.15 8.24 -6.39
C TRP A 590 8.88 8.96 -6.00
N ILE A 591 8.35 8.69 -4.80
CA ILE A 591 7.12 9.32 -4.30
C ILE A 591 7.33 10.84 -4.17
N GLU A 592 8.48 11.28 -3.66
CA GLU A 592 8.82 12.71 -3.56
C GLU A 592 8.90 13.37 -4.94
N GLY A 593 9.49 12.68 -5.92
CA GLY A 593 9.57 13.14 -7.31
C GLY A 593 8.24 13.21 -8.05
N HIS A 594 7.22 12.48 -7.56
CA HIS A 594 5.91 12.35 -8.18
C HIS A 594 4.76 12.72 -7.23
N ILE A 595 5.01 13.54 -6.21
CA ILE A 595 4.07 13.78 -5.10
C ILE A 595 2.68 14.28 -5.53
N ASP A 596 2.61 14.97 -6.67
CA ASP A 596 1.35 15.47 -7.26
C ASP A 596 0.41 14.33 -7.71
N GLU A 597 0.92 13.11 -7.89
CA GLU A 597 0.11 11.92 -8.22
C GLU A 597 -0.50 11.26 -6.99
N TYR A 598 0.02 11.57 -5.80
CA TYR A 598 -0.36 10.98 -4.53
C TYR A 598 -1.18 11.93 -3.67
N SER A 599 -1.39 13.18 -4.08
CA SER A 599 -2.01 14.22 -3.24
C SER A 599 -2.98 15.07 -4.03
N ASP A 600 -4.08 15.48 -3.40
CA ASP A 600 -4.97 16.52 -3.92
C ASP A 600 -5.29 17.56 -2.82
N ASP A 601 -6.18 18.51 -3.12
CA ASP A 601 -6.49 19.62 -2.19
C ASP A 601 -7.23 19.15 -0.94
N ASP A 602 -8.07 18.12 -1.08
CA ASP A 602 -8.87 17.56 0.01
C ASP A 602 -8.04 16.54 0.82
N ASN A 603 -7.06 15.89 0.18
CA ASN A 603 -6.26 14.81 0.76
C ASN A 603 -4.75 15.12 0.76
N PRO A 604 -4.30 16.23 1.37
CA PRO A 604 -2.90 16.63 1.33
C PRO A 604 -2.01 15.63 2.05
N VAL A 605 -0.85 15.31 1.47
CA VAL A 605 0.20 14.56 2.18
C VAL A 605 0.81 15.43 3.27
N LYS A 606 0.75 14.97 4.52
CA LYS A 606 1.23 15.70 5.70
C LYS A 606 2.20 14.83 6.50
N ALA A 607 3.45 15.30 6.60
CA ALA A 607 4.41 14.74 7.55
C ALA A 607 3.91 14.96 8.98
N VAL A 608 4.06 13.93 9.82
CA VAL A 608 3.69 13.97 11.24
C VAL A 608 4.94 13.71 12.07
N HIS A 609 5.22 14.63 12.99
CA HIS A 609 6.33 14.51 13.94
C HIS A 609 5.75 14.35 15.35
N GLY A 610 6.12 13.27 16.02
CA GLY A 610 5.53 12.89 17.31
C GLY A 610 4.14 12.27 17.16
N LYS A 611 3.29 12.54 18.15
CA LYS A 611 1.91 12.06 18.29
C LYS A 611 1.74 10.56 18.55
N ALA A 612 2.78 9.76 18.74
CA ALA A 612 2.58 8.43 19.33
C ALA A 612 1.95 8.53 20.71
N PHE A 613 1.19 7.50 21.10
CA PHE A 613 0.74 7.38 22.47
C PHE A 613 1.91 7.14 23.42
N CYS A 614 1.83 7.72 24.61
CA CYS A 614 2.86 7.63 25.64
C CYS A 614 2.27 7.64 27.05
N LYS A 615 2.97 6.99 27.98
CA LYS A 615 2.70 6.99 29.42
C LYS A 615 3.71 7.86 30.17
N SER A 616 4.91 8.04 29.61
CA SER A 616 5.97 8.83 30.22
C SER A 616 6.84 9.55 29.17
N ASN A 617 7.63 10.53 29.62
CA ASN A 617 8.62 11.19 28.75
C ASN A 617 9.65 10.22 28.17
N ASP A 618 9.88 9.08 28.83
CA ASP A 618 10.86 8.09 28.38
C ASP A 618 10.39 7.35 27.11
N ASP A 619 9.09 7.38 26.80
CA ASP A 619 8.50 6.87 25.57
C ASP A 619 8.68 7.80 24.37
N CYS A 620 9.08 9.05 24.62
CA CYS A 620 9.16 10.12 23.62
C CYS A 620 10.57 10.70 23.48
N THR A 621 11.58 10.04 24.05
CA THR A 621 12.98 10.49 23.99
C THR A 621 13.92 9.32 23.75
N ILE A 622 15.03 9.58 23.07
CA ILE A 622 16.04 8.55 22.77
C ILE A 622 16.68 7.97 24.05
N GLY A 623 17.01 6.68 23.99
CA GLY A 623 17.60 5.87 25.06
C GLY A 623 18.92 5.19 24.70
N GLY A 624 19.24 4.12 25.43
CA GLY A 624 20.38 3.24 25.14
C GLY A 624 21.76 3.85 25.33
N GLN A 625 22.75 3.34 24.59
CA GLN A 625 24.16 3.80 24.62
C GLN A 625 24.31 5.28 24.22
N VAL A 626 23.39 5.81 23.40
CA VAL A 626 23.36 7.19 22.87
C VAL A 626 22.67 8.16 23.84
N GLY A 627 21.69 7.68 24.63
CA GLY A 627 20.94 8.42 25.64
C GLY A 627 21.69 8.73 26.95
N LYS A 628 23.02 8.53 27.00
CA LYS A 628 23.86 8.96 28.15
C LYS A 628 24.07 10.48 28.21
N SER A 629 23.71 11.20 27.15
CA SER A 629 23.72 12.66 27.11
C SER A 629 22.40 13.21 27.68
N SER A 630 22.42 14.43 28.24
CA SER A 630 21.23 15.14 28.74
C SER A 630 20.22 15.55 27.64
N LEU A 631 20.29 14.93 26.46
CA LEU A 631 19.54 15.30 25.28
C LEU A 631 18.12 14.72 25.36
N LYS A 632 17.14 15.62 25.53
CA LYS A 632 15.72 15.28 25.43
C LYS A 632 15.24 15.60 24.02
N THR A 633 14.75 14.59 23.30
CA THR A 633 14.31 14.73 21.90
C THR A 633 12.79 14.89 21.78
N GLY A 634 12.06 14.58 22.85
CA GLY A 634 10.64 14.81 22.97
C GLY A 634 10.14 14.64 24.40
N SER A 635 8.84 14.83 24.58
CA SER A 635 8.15 14.73 25.87
C SER A 635 6.73 14.20 25.68
N CYS A 636 6.20 13.57 26.72
CA CYS A 636 4.83 13.07 26.73
C CYS A 636 3.90 14.16 27.27
N VAL A 637 3.01 14.66 26.41
CA VAL A 637 2.05 15.72 26.75
C VAL A 637 0.65 15.22 26.43
N LYS A 638 -0.21 15.12 27.45
CA LYS A 638 -1.58 14.57 27.31
C LYS A 638 -1.59 13.20 26.61
N ASN A 639 -0.71 12.31 27.07
CA ASN A 639 -0.54 10.96 26.53
C ASN A 639 -0.16 10.91 25.04
N ARG A 640 0.39 11.98 24.48
CA ARG A 640 0.91 12.04 23.11
C ARG A 640 2.33 12.59 23.09
N CYS A 641 3.21 12.00 22.29
CA CYS A 641 4.58 12.49 22.14
C CYS A 641 4.61 13.84 21.41
N VAL A 642 5.42 14.77 21.91
CA VAL A 642 5.69 16.06 21.30
C VAL A 642 7.20 16.25 21.19
N CYS A 643 7.70 16.45 19.98
CA CYS A 643 9.13 16.57 19.71
C CYS A 643 9.68 17.91 20.20
N SER A 644 10.90 17.90 20.72
CA SER A 644 11.53 19.08 21.32
C SER A 644 11.99 20.12 20.30
N SER A 645 12.24 19.70 19.05
CA SER A 645 12.64 20.55 17.93
C SER A 645 12.28 19.89 16.59
N THR A 646 12.40 20.65 15.50
CA THR A 646 12.27 20.14 14.13
C THR A 646 13.43 19.23 13.70
N SER A 647 14.49 19.12 14.51
CA SER A 647 15.59 18.18 14.25
C SER A 647 15.22 16.73 14.55
N TRP A 648 14.09 16.51 15.24
CA TRP A 648 13.60 15.20 15.61
C TRP A 648 12.23 14.94 14.97
N SER A 649 12.06 13.71 14.51
CA SER A 649 10.89 13.22 13.78
C SER A 649 10.51 11.82 14.30
N GLY A 650 9.59 11.20 13.56
CA GLY A 650 9.05 9.90 13.87
C GLY A 650 7.94 10.00 14.91
N PRO A 651 7.17 8.93 15.08
CA PRO A 651 6.02 8.88 16.00
C PRO A 651 6.43 9.18 17.46
N ARG A 652 7.66 8.81 17.85
CA ARG A 652 8.20 8.94 19.21
C ARG A 652 9.32 9.96 19.36
N CYS A 653 9.57 10.81 18.36
CA CYS A 653 10.63 11.81 18.39
C CYS A 653 12.04 11.21 18.55
N THR A 654 12.24 10.04 17.95
CA THR A 654 13.46 9.24 18.03
C THR A 654 14.19 9.11 16.70
N GLU A 655 13.71 9.79 15.65
CA GLU A 655 14.35 9.82 14.34
C GLU A 655 15.02 11.16 14.14
N ALA A 656 16.31 11.17 13.79
CA ALA A 656 17.00 12.39 13.45
C ALA A 656 16.64 12.82 12.03
N GLN A 657 16.18 14.06 11.85
CA GLN A 657 16.02 14.64 10.52
C GLN A 657 17.39 15.03 9.95
N SER A 658 17.75 14.44 8.82
CA SER A 658 18.79 14.96 7.93
C SER A 658 18.17 16.01 7.00
N ASP A 659 18.88 17.09 6.68
CA ASP A 659 18.45 18.09 5.67
C ASP A 659 18.25 17.38 4.31
N THR A 660 17.05 16.87 4.03
CA THR A 660 16.64 16.45 2.70
C THR A 660 16.08 17.67 1.99
N SER A 661 16.89 18.24 1.10
CA SER A 661 16.52 18.84 -0.19
C SER A 661 15.19 19.61 -0.34
N GLU A 662 14.60 20.19 0.70
CA GLU A 662 13.78 21.37 0.50
C GLU A 662 14.74 22.39 -0.11
N LYS A 663 14.52 22.76 -1.38
CA LYS A 663 14.92 24.07 -1.90
C LYS A 663 14.14 25.15 -1.13
N SER A 664 14.28 25.17 0.18
CA SER A 664 13.83 26.21 1.07
C SER A 664 14.73 27.41 0.76
N SER A 665 14.17 28.36 0.03
CA SER A 665 14.71 29.71 -0.18
C SER A 665 14.89 30.49 1.14
N SER A 666 14.55 29.89 2.28
CA SER A 666 14.66 30.48 3.61
C SER A 666 15.93 30.05 4.32
N LEU A 667 16.86 31.01 4.47
CA LEU A 667 18.14 30.89 5.20
C LEU A 667 17.99 30.55 6.70
N SER A 668 16.76 30.51 7.23
CA SER A 668 16.46 30.27 8.66
C SER A 668 16.09 28.82 9.02
N LYS A 669 16.03 27.90 8.06
CA LYS A 669 15.50 26.54 8.25
C LYS A 669 16.51 25.38 8.23
N ARG A 670 17.83 25.65 8.27
CA ARG A 670 18.81 24.54 8.33
C ARG A 670 18.73 23.79 9.66
N VAL A 671 18.66 22.47 9.59
CA VAL A 671 18.50 21.58 10.76
C VAL A 671 19.84 21.33 11.47
N TYR A 672 20.98 21.48 10.78
CA TYR A 672 22.32 21.38 11.38
C TYR A 672 23.18 22.64 11.15
N GLY A 673 23.73 23.16 12.26
CA GLY A 673 24.67 24.29 12.30
C GLY A 673 24.10 25.56 12.94
N PRO A 674 24.93 26.47 13.48
CA PRO A 674 24.46 27.77 13.96
C PRO A 674 23.78 28.54 12.82
N PRO A 675 22.72 29.34 13.11
CA PRO A 675 22.00 30.08 12.08
C PRO A 675 22.97 30.82 11.17
N MET A 676 22.84 30.71 9.83
CA MET A 676 23.79 31.38 8.93
C MET A 676 23.86 32.88 9.19
N GLY A 677 22.79 33.53 9.67
CA GLY A 677 22.86 34.91 10.12
C GLY A 677 23.88 35.14 11.26
N LEU A 678 23.92 34.26 12.26
CA LEU A 678 24.90 34.31 13.34
C LEU A 678 26.31 34.00 12.82
N SER A 679 26.45 33.00 11.94
CA SER A 679 27.73 32.64 11.33
C SER A 679 28.27 33.73 10.40
N MET A 680 27.39 34.43 9.68
CA MET A 680 27.73 35.59 8.84
C MET A 680 28.10 36.79 9.71
N VAL A 681 27.42 37.02 10.84
CA VAL A 681 27.79 38.08 11.78
C VAL A 681 29.15 37.80 12.40
N VAL A 682 29.40 36.56 12.86
CA VAL A 682 30.69 36.15 13.43
C VAL A 682 31.79 36.20 12.37
N GLY A 683 31.51 35.73 11.15
CA GLY A 683 32.43 35.81 10.01
C GLY A 683 32.73 37.27 9.62
N SER A 684 31.72 38.13 9.59
CA SER A 684 31.88 39.56 9.31
C SER A 684 32.68 40.26 10.39
N LEU A 685 32.43 39.93 11.67
CA LEU A 685 33.23 40.42 12.80
C LEU A 685 34.68 39.95 12.70
N ALA A 686 34.93 38.69 12.35
CA ALA A 686 36.28 38.16 12.16
C ALA A 686 37.00 38.85 10.99
N ILE A 687 36.31 39.11 9.89
CA ILE A 687 36.83 39.86 8.74
C ILE A 687 37.12 41.31 9.13
N LEU A 688 36.22 41.98 9.86
CA LEU A 688 36.42 43.36 10.32
C LEU A 688 37.58 43.48 11.31
N ILE A 689 37.73 42.52 12.22
CA ILE A 689 38.87 42.43 13.14
C ILE A 689 40.16 42.17 12.34
N SER A 690 40.12 41.31 11.32
CA SER A 690 41.26 41.05 10.45
C SER A 690 41.66 42.30 9.65
N ILE A 691 40.69 43.00 9.05
CA ILE A 691 40.92 44.28 8.34
C ILE A 691 41.47 45.33 9.32
N GLY A 692 40.92 45.43 10.53
CA GLY A 692 41.42 46.34 11.58
C GLY A 692 42.85 46.01 12.01
N SER A 693 43.18 44.72 12.14
CA SER A 693 44.53 44.26 12.49
C SER A 693 45.54 44.53 11.37
N VAL A 694 45.14 44.31 10.10
CA VAL A 694 45.95 44.63 8.92
C VAL A 694 46.11 46.14 8.78
N TRP A 695 45.07 46.93 9.03
CA TRP A 695 45.14 48.40 9.00
C TRP A 695 46.04 48.96 10.11
N LEU A 696 45.97 48.42 11.32
CA LEU A 696 46.88 48.79 12.42
C LEU A 696 48.32 48.37 12.13
N ALA A 697 48.53 47.18 11.57
CA ALA A 697 49.85 46.74 11.10
C ALA A 697 50.36 47.60 9.94
N SER A 698 49.47 48.05 9.05
CA SER A 698 49.77 48.98 7.95
C SER A 698 50.12 50.38 8.45
N LEU A 699 49.48 50.87 9.52
CA LEU A 699 49.84 52.12 10.17
C LEU A 699 51.18 52.04 10.92
N ALA A 700 51.45 50.91 11.57
CA ALA A 700 52.73 50.67 12.24
C ALA A 700 53.88 50.59 11.22
N THR A 701 53.68 49.85 10.13
CA THR A 701 54.63 49.78 9.02
C THR A 701 54.70 51.09 8.24
N ALA A 702 53.62 51.86 8.10
CA ALA A 702 53.67 53.21 7.51
C ALA A 702 54.48 54.18 8.37
N LYS A 703 54.41 54.09 9.71
CA LYS A 703 55.28 54.85 10.62
C LYS A 703 56.77 54.47 10.48
N GLU A 704 57.08 53.19 10.29
CA GLU A 704 58.46 52.75 9.97
C GLU A 704 58.89 53.15 8.56
N THR A 705 57.99 53.05 7.59
CA THR A 705 58.24 53.40 6.19
C THR A 705 58.41 54.91 6.05
N GLN A 706 57.71 55.74 6.84
CA GLN A 706 57.89 57.18 6.88
C GLN A 706 59.23 57.58 7.54
N LYS A 707 59.75 56.76 8.47
CA LYS A 707 61.13 56.90 8.99
C LYS A 707 62.18 56.50 7.95
N MET A 708 61.94 55.44 7.17
CA MET A 708 62.83 55.02 6.07
C MET A 708 62.74 55.92 4.83
N MET A 709 61.56 56.48 4.52
CA MET A 709 61.34 57.44 3.44
C MET A 709 61.98 58.78 3.76
N LYS A 710 61.95 59.26 5.02
CA LYS A 710 62.76 60.43 5.42
C LYS A 710 64.28 60.21 5.27
N ALA A 711 64.76 58.97 5.34
CA ALA A 711 66.16 58.63 5.06
C ALA A 711 66.45 58.50 3.54
N LYS A 712 65.46 58.12 2.73
CA LYS A 712 65.57 58.01 1.25
C LYS A 712 65.22 59.29 0.49
N ASP A 713 64.46 60.22 1.08
CA ASP A 713 64.09 61.51 0.48
C ASP A 713 65.28 62.48 0.45
N VAL A 714 66.26 62.32 1.35
CA VAL A 714 67.57 62.99 1.27
C VAL A 714 68.40 62.51 0.07
N GLU A 715 68.15 61.29 -0.42
CA GLU A 715 68.86 60.67 -1.54
C GLU A 715 68.12 60.87 -2.89
N ARG A 716 66.83 61.23 -2.84
CA ARG A 716 65.94 61.34 -4.01
C ARG A 716 65.69 62.78 -4.48
N ASP A 717 66.04 63.79 -3.68
CA ASP A 717 66.09 65.20 -4.12
C ASP A 717 67.21 65.50 -5.14
N ALA A 718 68.12 64.54 -5.40
CA ALA A 718 69.10 64.59 -6.48
C ALA A 718 68.57 64.10 -7.84
N ARG A 719 67.35 63.53 -7.90
CA ARG A 719 66.69 63.13 -9.16
C ARG A 719 65.41 63.91 -9.33
N GLN A 720 65.60 65.21 -9.33
CA GLN A 720 64.72 66.17 -9.96
C GLN A 720 64.31 65.72 -11.36
N ARG A 721 63.07 66.10 -11.69
CA ARG A 721 62.63 66.50 -13.04
C ARG A 721 62.53 65.37 -14.06
N GLU A 722 61.31 64.86 -14.23
CA GLU A 722 60.59 65.01 -15.50
C GLU A 722 59.17 64.42 -15.44
N ALA A 723 58.30 65.02 -16.25
CA ALA A 723 57.00 64.54 -16.73
C ALA A 723 55.77 64.60 -15.80
N LYS A 724 55.02 65.67 -16.06
CA LYS A 724 53.64 66.03 -15.67
C LYS A 724 52.55 65.17 -16.35
N ALA A 725 51.37 65.19 -15.70
CA ALA A 725 50.00 65.30 -16.27
C ALA A 725 49.37 64.08 -16.97
N THR A 726 48.05 63.80 -17.00
CA THR A 726 46.80 64.22 -16.33
C THR A 726 45.65 63.37 -16.97
N GLN A 727 44.63 62.94 -16.20
CA GLN A 727 43.22 62.61 -16.62
C GLN A 727 42.94 61.41 -17.58
N ILE A 728 41.74 60.85 -17.77
CA ILE A 728 40.46 60.60 -17.04
C ILE A 728 39.65 59.61 -17.95
N SER A 729 38.70 58.87 -17.35
CA SER A 729 37.45 58.29 -17.91
C SER A 729 37.42 56.92 -18.60
N THR A 730 36.28 56.30 -18.32
CA THR A 730 35.71 54.95 -18.46
C THR A 730 35.28 54.52 -19.86
N GLY A 731 35.28 53.19 -20.09
CA GLY A 731 34.64 52.50 -21.21
C GLY A 731 33.66 51.41 -20.73
N ASP A 732 32.40 51.54 -21.14
CA ASP A 732 31.69 50.73 -22.14
C ASP A 732 31.37 49.21 -21.97
N VAL A 733 30.16 48.90 -22.47
CA VAL A 733 29.57 47.68 -23.10
C VAL A 733 29.07 46.42 -22.32
N ASP A 734 27.77 46.17 -22.54
CA ASP A 734 27.11 45.00 -23.22
C ASP A 734 26.40 43.85 -22.47
N ARG A 735 25.28 43.45 -23.13
CA ARG A 735 24.52 42.17 -23.14
C ARG A 735 23.72 41.79 -21.88
N GLY A 736 22.49 41.27 -21.95
CA GLY A 736 21.65 40.71 -23.02
C GLY A 736 20.76 39.60 -22.43
N SER A 737 19.65 39.27 -23.12
CA SER A 737 18.82 38.04 -23.01
C SER A 737 17.48 38.08 -22.27
N SER A 738 16.42 38.14 -23.10
CA SER A 738 15.18 37.33 -23.14
C SER A 738 14.58 36.69 -21.88
N GLY A 739 13.32 37.04 -21.61
CA GLY A 739 12.36 36.22 -20.84
C GLY A 739 11.06 36.07 -21.63
N ILE A 740 10.67 34.84 -21.94
CA ILE A 740 9.34 34.46 -22.45
C ILE A 740 8.73 33.55 -21.38
N ASN A 741 7.63 34.02 -20.77
CA ASN A 741 6.81 33.27 -19.84
C ASN A 741 5.78 32.43 -20.61
N GLN A 742 5.65 31.14 -20.25
CA GLN A 742 4.47 30.32 -20.52
C GLN A 742 3.78 29.96 -19.19
N PRO A 743 2.44 29.91 -19.13
CA PRO A 743 1.70 29.49 -17.94
C PRO A 743 1.62 27.96 -17.81
N ARG A 744 1.58 27.48 -16.57
CA ARG A 744 1.39 26.07 -16.19
C ARG A 744 -0.10 25.76 -16.07
N ASP A 745 -0.58 24.78 -16.82
CA ASP A 745 -1.92 24.19 -16.64
C ASP A 745 -1.90 23.14 -15.53
N ASN A 746 -2.96 23.14 -14.72
CA ASN A 746 -3.15 22.33 -13.53
C ASN A 746 -4.32 21.37 -13.81
N TYR A 747 -4.05 20.07 -13.99
CA TYR A 747 -5.09 19.04 -14.16
C TYR A 747 -5.19 18.23 -12.87
N LYS A 748 -6.35 18.29 -12.21
CA LYS A 748 -6.66 17.52 -11.00
C LYS A 748 -7.87 16.63 -11.23
N GLN A 749 -7.78 15.43 -10.65
CA GLN A 749 -8.79 14.38 -10.50
C GLN A 749 -9.12 13.58 -11.77
N ASN A 750 -8.47 12.42 -11.84
CA ASN A 750 -8.64 11.39 -12.84
C ASN A 750 -9.61 10.32 -12.30
N PHE A 751 -10.84 10.27 -12.80
CA PHE A 751 -11.75 9.13 -12.59
C PHE A 751 -11.49 8.07 -13.67
N VAL A 752 -11.46 6.80 -13.25
CA VAL A 752 -11.36 5.61 -14.10
C VAL A 752 -12.66 4.85 -14.05
#